data_AF-A0A935F2G2-F1
#
_entry.id   AF-A0A935F2G2-F1
#
_cell.length_a   1.000
_cell.length_b   1.000
_cell.length_c   1.000
_cell.angle_alpha   90.00
_cell.angle_beta   90.00
_cell.angle_gamma   90.00
#
_symmetry.space_group_name_H-M   'P 1'
#
loop_
_entity.id
_entity.type
_entity.pdbx_description
1 polymer ?
#
loop_
_entity_poly.entity_id
_entity_poly.type
_entity_poly.pdbx_seq_one_letter_code
_entity_poly.pdbx_strand_id
1 'polypeptide(L)'
;MPALAPHPDRLFPADPTVRALARSLHATVQDLPIVSPHGHTDPRWFAEDAPFSDASALFITPDHYVFRMLYSQGVSLESLGIPRRDGGPVETDARKIWRTFAAHWHVFHGTPTRLWLDHAFSTVFGIRERLSPASADAIFDAINASLATPAFRPRALFERFNIEVIATTESPLDTLEHHAAIRASGWKGRVVTAYRPDPVVDPEFEGFRANVARFGEITGEDTSTWPGYLAAHRTRRAFFASMGATSTDHGHPTARTADLDAAACQRLLDRALAGTASADEAEAFRAQMLTEMAAMSLDDGLVMQIHPGSFRNHNPRLFAAYGRDKGADIPTPTDYVRALKPLLDRVGNERGLTVILFTLDETSYARELAPLAGHYPALKLGPAWWFHDSPEGMLRFREQTTETAGFHNTVGFNDDTRAFLSIPARHDVARRIDCRFLATLVAEHRTGVRRAGVPAMGSRAANAQSARMAASIHQASARPGRGSRHATKSGTSSRGTSVSRATRAPDARSGIASGIGRNPTPSPASCASSFASKSGTTSASWPASTPALRAGSLREVSATITARWDAMTASASGPGAEGERVGGRQREHHPDLGDPACAPSAARRRLAGRADREVRAAARHRVPGAAQHLAREPEARVRCAFRRAVRVERRDERPDTRAGHDRVDGDRELGLPSGGDAPDPARERVRLLQEMPAGGDELAPRGRQPRAVPAPVEQQHVERLLEAAHRVGDRGRDAPEFFRGCGEAPAAVDRVEDGQRVE
;
A
#
# COMPACT_ATOMS: atom_id res chain seq x y z
N MET A 1 12.56 33.85 -17.67
CA MET A 1 12.54 32.45 -17.17
C MET A 1 11.90 31.55 -18.22
N PRO A 2 12.36 30.30 -18.43
CA PRO A 2 11.65 29.35 -19.27
C PRO A 2 10.32 28.94 -18.61
N ALA A 3 9.28 28.74 -19.42
CA ALA A 3 7.94 28.40 -18.96
C ALA A 3 7.89 27.13 -18.09
N LEU A 4 6.84 26.99 -17.28
CA LEU A 4 6.52 25.77 -16.57
C LEU A 4 5.93 24.74 -17.57
N ALA A 5 6.80 23.86 -18.03
CA ALA A 5 6.46 22.70 -18.84
C ALA A 5 7.38 21.53 -18.38
N PRO A 6 6.83 20.43 -17.85
CA PRO A 6 7.60 19.22 -17.59
C PRO A 6 8.15 18.67 -18.91
N HIS A 7 9.46 18.43 -18.98
CA HIS A 7 10.09 17.91 -20.19
C HIS A 7 9.43 16.57 -20.60
N PRO A 8 9.18 16.30 -21.91
CA PRO A 8 8.55 15.05 -22.34
C PRO A 8 9.38 13.82 -21.98
N ASP A 9 10.71 13.92 -22.03
CA ASP A 9 11.65 12.87 -21.61
C ASP A 9 12.06 12.95 -20.12
N ARG A 10 11.29 13.62 -19.25
CA ARG A 10 11.64 13.68 -17.82
C ARG A 10 11.80 12.27 -17.23
N LEU A 11 12.74 12.15 -16.28
CA LEU A 11 13.11 10.93 -15.55
C LEU A 11 13.78 9.80 -16.36
N PHE A 12 13.74 9.85 -17.70
CA PHE A 12 14.48 8.89 -18.55
C PHE A 12 16.00 9.14 -18.49
N PRO A 13 16.84 8.15 -18.87
CA PRO A 13 18.29 8.29 -18.84
C PRO A 13 18.86 9.41 -19.72
N ALA A 14 20.07 9.84 -19.36
CA ALA A 14 20.84 10.80 -20.15
C ALA A 14 21.28 10.20 -21.50
N ASP A 15 21.64 8.91 -21.54
CA ASP A 15 22.02 8.20 -22.77
C ASP A 15 20.90 8.25 -23.83
N PRO A 16 21.18 8.62 -25.09
CA PRO A 16 20.15 8.76 -26.12
C PRO A 16 19.50 7.44 -26.54
N THR A 17 20.23 6.32 -26.50
CA THR A 17 19.74 4.98 -26.88
C THR A 17 18.78 4.45 -25.83
N VAL A 18 19.18 4.46 -24.56
CA VAL A 18 18.31 4.04 -23.44
C VAL A 18 17.12 4.98 -23.30
N ARG A 19 17.29 6.29 -23.55
CA ARG A 19 16.18 7.26 -23.56
C ARG A 19 15.17 6.98 -24.68
N ALA A 20 15.64 6.62 -25.88
CA ALA A 20 14.75 6.28 -27.00
C ALA A 20 13.91 5.03 -26.67
N LEU A 21 14.53 4.00 -26.08
CA LEU A 21 13.82 2.82 -25.58
C LEU A 21 12.81 3.19 -24.48
N ALA A 22 13.21 3.96 -23.45
CA ALA A 22 12.35 4.36 -22.34
C ALA A 22 11.15 5.20 -22.79
N ARG A 23 11.35 6.13 -23.74
CA ARG A 23 10.26 6.92 -24.35
C ARG A 23 9.27 6.03 -25.11
N SER A 24 9.78 5.09 -25.89
CA SER A 24 8.97 4.18 -26.71
C SER A 24 8.18 3.18 -25.86
N LEU A 25 8.76 2.71 -24.75
CA LEU A 25 8.06 1.97 -23.70
C LEU A 25 6.94 2.81 -23.07
N HIS A 26 7.26 4.03 -22.60
CA HIS A 26 6.31 4.90 -21.91
C HIS A 26 5.10 5.25 -22.79
N ALA A 27 5.30 5.47 -24.09
CA ALA A 27 4.23 5.69 -25.06
C ALA A 27 3.20 4.53 -25.17
N THR A 28 3.52 3.32 -24.69
CA THR A 28 2.57 2.19 -24.64
C THR A 28 1.73 2.13 -23.35
N VAL A 29 2.12 2.88 -22.31
CA VAL A 29 1.50 2.83 -20.97
C VAL A 29 1.03 4.17 -20.41
N GLN A 30 1.49 5.30 -20.96
CA GLN A 30 1.23 6.64 -20.42
C GLN A 30 -0.29 6.93 -20.30
N ASP A 31 -1.08 6.46 -21.26
CA ASP A 31 -2.52 6.74 -21.40
C ASP A 31 -3.41 5.66 -20.76
N LEU A 32 -2.82 4.62 -20.13
CA LEU A 32 -3.58 3.55 -19.48
C LEU A 32 -4.33 4.08 -18.23
N PRO A 33 -5.47 3.46 -17.85
CA PRO A 33 -6.21 3.87 -16.66
C PRO A 33 -5.35 3.83 -15.39
N ILE A 34 -5.66 4.73 -14.46
CA ILE A 34 -5.07 4.74 -13.12
C ILE A 34 -5.81 3.74 -12.24
N VAL A 35 -5.03 2.94 -11.53
CA VAL A 35 -5.50 1.95 -10.56
C VAL A 35 -4.76 2.27 -9.29
N SER A 36 -5.48 2.77 -8.30
CA SER A 36 -4.96 3.14 -6.98
C SER A 36 -5.52 2.16 -5.97
N PRO A 37 -4.81 1.05 -5.67
CA PRO A 37 -5.32 -0.03 -4.82
C PRO A 37 -5.16 0.25 -3.32
N HIS A 38 -4.41 1.30 -2.96
CA HIS A 38 -4.22 1.79 -1.60
C HIS A 38 -3.89 3.29 -1.60
N GLY A 39 -4.64 4.05 -0.82
CA GLY A 39 -4.52 5.50 -0.68
C GLY A 39 -5.38 6.06 0.45
N HIS A 40 -5.31 7.38 0.64
CA HIS A 40 -5.87 8.08 1.81
C HIS A 40 -6.69 9.33 1.43
N THR A 41 -7.27 9.38 0.23
CA THR A 41 -8.23 10.45 -0.16
C THR A 41 -9.54 10.38 0.65
N ASP A 42 -10.17 11.52 0.94
CA ASP A 42 -11.45 11.57 1.67
C ASP A 42 -12.59 11.07 0.76
N PRO A 43 -13.29 9.95 1.08
CA PRO A 43 -14.37 9.43 0.25
C PRO A 43 -15.55 10.41 0.14
N ARG A 44 -15.71 11.34 1.10
CA ARG A 44 -16.74 12.38 1.07
C ARG A 44 -16.66 13.27 -0.16
N TRP A 45 -15.45 13.56 -0.67
CA TRP A 45 -15.25 14.35 -1.89
C TRP A 45 -16.03 13.75 -3.06
N PHE A 46 -16.01 12.43 -3.22
CA PHE A 46 -16.72 11.73 -4.29
C PHE A 46 -18.19 11.45 -3.96
N ALA A 47 -18.59 11.48 -2.68
CA ALA A 47 -19.99 11.35 -2.26
C ALA A 47 -20.78 12.64 -2.50
N GLU A 48 -20.23 13.79 -2.07
CA GLU A 48 -20.86 15.11 -2.14
C GLU A 48 -20.61 15.82 -3.49
N ASP A 49 -19.48 15.56 -4.15
CA ASP A 49 -19.01 16.23 -5.37
C ASP A 49 -18.92 17.77 -5.24
N ALA A 50 -18.72 18.25 -4.01
CA ALA A 50 -18.47 19.65 -3.67
C ALA A 50 -17.14 20.15 -4.29
N PRO A 51 -17.01 21.44 -4.60
CA PRO A 51 -15.73 21.99 -5.07
C PRO A 51 -14.72 22.05 -3.92
N PHE A 52 -13.45 21.88 -4.22
CA PHE A 52 -12.37 22.22 -3.30
C PHE A 52 -12.35 23.74 -3.06
N SER A 53 -12.05 24.20 -1.84
CA SER A 53 -12.19 25.62 -1.48
C SER A 53 -11.15 26.52 -2.16
N ASP A 54 -9.88 26.16 -2.08
CA ASP A 54 -8.75 27.01 -2.45
C ASP A 54 -7.44 26.21 -2.60
N ALA A 55 -6.43 26.83 -3.19
CA ALA A 55 -5.11 26.23 -3.42
C ALA A 55 -4.38 25.77 -2.14
N SER A 56 -4.57 26.44 -1.00
CA SER A 56 -3.87 26.12 0.25
C SER A 56 -4.51 24.93 0.96
N ALA A 57 -5.84 24.88 1.01
CA ALA A 57 -6.60 23.72 1.47
C ALA A 57 -6.38 22.48 0.60
N LEU A 58 -6.01 22.66 -0.67
CA LEU A 58 -5.79 21.57 -1.62
C LEU A 58 -4.35 21.02 -1.64
N PHE A 59 -3.35 21.89 -1.47
CA PHE A 59 -1.92 21.53 -1.63
C PHE A 59 -1.05 21.68 -0.39
N ILE A 60 -1.49 22.42 0.65
CA ILE A 60 -0.63 22.75 1.80
C ILE A 60 -1.16 22.08 3.08
N THR A 61 -2.42 22.31 3.45
CA THR A 61 -2.95 21.79 4.73
C THR A 61 -3.11 20.25 4.82
N PRO A 62 -3.36 19.49 3.74
CA PRO A 62 -3.48 18.04 3.83
C PRO A 62 -2.16 17.28 3.55
N ASP A 63 -1.14 17.93 2.98
CA ASP A 63 0.09 17.27 2.53
C ASP A 63 1.26 17.47 3.51
N HIS A 64 1.54 16.41 4.28
CA HIS A 64 2.62 16.37 5.25
C HIS A 64 4.03 16.33 4.63
N TYR A 65 4.21 16.09 3.32
CA TYR A 65 5.50 16.31 2.67
C TYR A 65 5.76 17.82 2.53
N VAL A 66 4.74 18.59 2.16
CA VAL A 66 4.82 20.05 1.99
C VAL A 66 5.10 20.73 3.33
N PHE A 67 4.22 20.57 4.33
CA PHE A 67 4.40 21.30 5.58
C PHE A 67 5.57 20.80 6.44
N ARG A 68 6.02 19.55 6.28
CA ARG A 68 7.27 19.06 6.92
C ARG A 68 8.50 19.78 6.39
N MET A 69 8.61 19.99 5.07
CA MET A 69 9.74 20.73 4.50
C MET A 69 9.79 22.16 5.02
N LEU A 70 8.65 22.86 5.05
CA LEU A 70 8.56 24.21 5.58
C LEU A 70 8.87 24.27 7.09
N TYR A 71 8.34 23.33 7.88
CA TYR A 71 8.63 23.22 9.32
C TYR A 71 10.11 22.98 9.59
N SER A 72 10.80 22.20 8.74
CA SER A 72 12.26 22.00 8.86
C SER A 72 13.07 23.28 8.69
N GLN A 73 12.50 24.30 8.02
CA GLN A 73 13.11 25.63 7.82
C GLN A 73 12.58 26.68 8.83
N GLY A 74 11.88 26.25 9.88
CA GLY A 74 11.40 27.13 10.96
C GLY A 74 10.03 27.80 10.72
N VAL A 75 9.33 27.47 9.63
CA VAL A 75 7.94 27.93 9.41
C VAL A 75 7.00 27.21 10.37
N SER A 76 6.21 27.95 11.15
CA SER A 76 5.30 27.36 12.14
C SER A 76 4.09 26.71 11.44
N LEU A 77 3.57 25.60 11.99
CA LEU A 77 2.39 24.94 11.42
C LEU A 77 1.12 25.79 11.56
N GLU A 78 1.03 26.65 12.57
CA GLU A 78 -0.03 27.66 12.69
C GLU A 78 -0.03 28.60 11.49
N SER A 79 1.15 29.06 11.05
CA SER A 79 1.28 29.97 9.89
C SER A 79 0.93 29.34 8.54
N LEU A 80 0.73 28.02 8.53
CA LEU A 80 0.27 27.23 7.37
C LEU A 80 -1.18 26.76 7.52
N GLY A 81 -1.91 27.23 8.53
CA GLY A 81 -3.31 26.88 8.77
C GLY A 81 -3.55 25.44 9.24
N ILE A 82 -2.53 24.74 9.73
CA ILE A 82 -2.69 23.37 10.25
C ILE A 82 -3.41 23.44 11.61
N PRO A 83 -4.59 22.80 11.79
CA PRO A 83 -5.34 22.92 13.03
C PRO A 83 -4.62 22.33 14.26
N ARG A 84 -4.64 23.07 15.36
CA ARG A 84 -4.13 22.63 16.68
C ARG A 84 -5.20 21.86 17.46
N ARG A 85 -4.78 20.89 18.28
CA ARG A 85 -5.66 20.08 19.16
C ARG A 85 -6.29 20.88 20.30
N ASP A 86 -5.68 21.98 20.71
CA ASP A 86 -6.17 22.86 21.78
C ASP A 86 -7.13 23.95 21.30
N GLY A 87 -7.43 23.99 19.99
CA GLY A 87 -8.24 25.07 19.39
C GLY A 87 -7.54 26.43 19.37
N GLY A 88 -6.22 26.48 19.63
CA GLY A 88 -5.42 27.69 19.55
C GLY A 88 -5.42 28.31 18.15
N PRO A 89 -5.20 29.63 18.04
CA PRO A 89 -5.30 30.35 16.77
C PRO A 89 -4.28 29.86 15.75
N VAL A 90 -4.73 29.79 14.50
CA VAL A 90 -3.94 29.45 13.31
C VAL A 90 -4.21 30.49 12.22
N GLU A 91 -3.38 30.51 11.18
CA GLU A 91 -3.65 31.33 10.01
C GLU A 91 -4.92 30.84 9.29
N THR A 92 -5.74 31.78 8.83
CA THR A 92 -7.02 31.51 8.12
C THR A 92 -7.11 32.23 6.78
N ASP A 93 -6.24 33.20 6.49
CA ASP A 93 -6.06 33.72 5.14
C ASP A 93 -5.31 32.69 4.27
N ALA A 94 -6.09 31.96 3.47
CA ALA A 94 -5.60 30.98 2.50
C ALA A 94 -4.56 31.56 1.52
N ARG A 95 -4.66 32.85 1.15
CA ARG A 95 -3.69 33.53 0.27
C ARG A 95 -2.40 33.82 1.02
N LYS A 96 -2.47 34.17 2.30
CA LYS A 96 -1.27 34.34 3.15
C LYS A 96 -0.54 33.01 3.38
N ILE A 97 -1.27 31.92 3.61
CA ILE A 97 -0.70 30.56 3.66
C ILE A 97 0.01 30.24 2.34
N TRP A 98 -0.65 30.52 1.21
CA TRP A 98 -0.07 30.30 -0.13
C TRP A 98 1.20 31.13 -0.38
N ARG A 99 1.20 32.42 0.00
CA ARG A 99 2.37 33.30 -0.09
C ARG A 99 3.53 32.81 0.76
N THR A 100 3.27 32.32 1.98
CA THR A 100 4.28 31.68 2.84
C THR A 100 4.91 30.46 2.14
N PHE A 101 4.09 29.62 1.50
CA PHE A 101 4.56 28.47 0.72
C PHE A 101 5.36 28.87 -0.53
N ALA A 102 4.87 29.85 -1.30
CA ALA A 102 5.53 30.36 -2.49
C ALA A 102 6.89 31.02 -2.19
N ALA A 103 7.05 31.65 -1.02
CA ALA A 103 8.33 32.18 -0.55
C ALA A 103 9.37 31.07 -0.30
N HIS A 104 8.94 29.94 0.28
CA HIS A 104 9.79 28.79 0.57
C HIS A 104 9.90 27.80 -0.61
N TRP A 105 9.37 28.12 -1.79
CA TRP A 105 9.28 27.18 -2.91
C TRP A 105 10.63 26.62 -3.43
N HIS A 106 11.72 27.31 -3.10
CA HIS A 106 13.09 26.88 -3.39
C HIS A 106 13.52 25.62 -2.59
N VAL A 107 12.95 25.36 -1.40
CA VAL A 107 13.37 24.24 -0.53
C VAL A 107 13.07 22.88 -1.13
N PHE A 108 12.15 22.83 -2.10
CA PHE A 108 11.74 21.59 -2.77
C PHE A 108 12.64 21.21 -3.97
N HIS A 109 13.67 21.99 -4.31
CA HIS A 109 14.57 21.63 -5.41
C HIS A 109 15.19 20.23 -5.20
N GLY A 110 15.10 19.38 -6.23
CA GLY A 110 15.53 17.96 -6.17
C GLY A 110 14.52 17.00 -5.52
N THR A 111 13.47 17.48 -4.85
CA THR A 111 12.48 16.61 -4.19
C THR A 111 11.41 16.06 -5.16
N PRO A 112 10.81 14.89 -4.90
CA PRO A 112 9.67 14.41 -5.69
C PRO A 112 8.43 15.30 -5.53
N THR A 113 8.25 15.92 -4.36
CA THR A 113 7.18 16.92 -4.10
C THR A 113 7.21 18.07 -5.10
N ARG A 114 8.39 18.55 -5.48
CA ARG A 114 8.52 19.57 -6.53
C ARG A 114 8.01 19.08 -7.88
N LEU A 115 8.34 17.84 -8.26
CA LEU A 115 7.91 17.23 -9.52
C LEU A 115 6.39 17.06 -9.56
N TRP A 116 5.79 16.50 -8.50
CA TRP A 116 4.34 16.27 -8.43
C TRP A 116 3.54 17.58 -8.54
N LEU A 117 4.00 18.65 -7.88
CA LEU A 117 3.33 19.95 -7.89
C LEU A 117 3.60 20.74 -9.18
N ASP A 118 4.83 20.76 -9.71
CA ASP A 118 5.11 21.34 -11.04
C ASP A 118 4.30 20.62 -12.15
N HIS A 119 4.07 19.30 -12.02
CA HIS A 119 3.15 18.54 -12.88
C HIS A 119 1.70 18.99 -12.67
N ALA A 120 1.21 19.08 -11.43
CA ALA A 120 -0.17 19.48 -11.13
C ALA A 120 -0.48 20.87 -11.70
N PHE A 121 0.35 21.88 -11.43
CA PHE A 121 0.19 23.24 -11.95
C PHE A 121 0.16 23.26 -13.48
N SER A 122 1.12 22.60 -14.15
CA SER A 122 1.25 22.66 -15.61
C SER A 122 0.29 21.77 -16.40
N THR A 123 -0.13 20.64 -15.84
CA THR A 123 -0.88 19.58 -16.56
C THR A 123 -2.33 19.51 -16.12
N VAL A 124 -2.62 19.72 -14.83
CA VAL A 124 -4.00 19.76 -14.32
C VAL A 124 -4.60 21.16 -14.48
N PHE A 125 -3.87 22.21 -14.11
CA PHE A 125 -4.32 23.62 -14.21
C PHE A 125 -3.86 24.36 -15.48
N GLY A 126 -2.93 23.81 -16.26
CA GLY A 126 -2.42 24.44 -17.48
C GLY A 126 -1.46 25.63 -17.25
N ILE A 127 -1.07 25.89 -16.00
CA ILE A 127 -0.29 27.05 -15.58
C ILE A 127 1.13 26.97 -16.14
N ARG A 128 1.53 28.03 -16.86
CA ARG A 128 2.84 28.14 -17.54
C ARG A 128 3.85 29.04 -16.83
N GLU A 129 3.43 29.73 -15.78
CA GLU A 129 4.34 30.45 -14.91
C GLU A 129 4.91 29.52 -13.83
N ARG A 130 6.15 29.78 -13.39
CA ARG A 130 6.76 29.04 -12.27
C ARG A 130 6.38 29.73 -10.97
N LEU A 131 5.97 28.96 -9.97
CA LEU A 131 5.69 29.50 -8.64
C LEU A 131 6.95 30.17 -8.06
N SER A 132 6.74 31.30 -7.40
CA SER A 132 7.74 32.20 -6.81
C SER A 132 7.02 33.21 -5.90
N PRO A 133 7.72 34.03 -5.10
CA PRO A 133 7.09 35.12 -4.35
C PRO A 133 6.29 36.09 -5.22
N ALA A 134 6.78 36.39 -6.43
CA ALA A 134 6.17 37.38 -7.35
C ALA A 134 4.95 36.83 -8.10
N SER A 135 4.95 35.53 -8.41
CA SER A 135 3.86 34.85 -9.13
C SER A 135 2.85 34.17 -8.20
N ALA A 136 3.05 34.25 -6.88
CA ALA A 136 2.23 33.58 -5.86
C ALA A 136 0.74 33.86 -6.03
N ASP A 137 0.35 35.14 -6.09
CA ASP A 137 -1.04 35.55 -6.16
C ASP A 137 -1.71 35.17 -7.49
N ALA A 138 -1.03 35.42 -8.62
CA ALA A 138 -1.57 35.06 -9.95
C ALA A 138 -1.83 33.54 -10.08
N ILE A 139 -0.96 32.71 -9.49
CA ILE A 139 -1.12 31.26 -9.48
C ILE A 139 -2.23 30.83 -8.50
N PHE A 140 -2.34 31.46 -7.33
CA PHE A 140 -3.45 31.23 -6.39
C PHE A 140 -4.81 31.52 -7.03
N ASP A 141 -4.91 32.67 -7.72
CA ASP A 141 -6.13 33.11 -8.40
C ASP A 141 -6.49 32.21 -9.59
N ALA A 142 -5.49 31.78 -10.38
CA ALA A 142 -5.70 30.82 -11.47
C ALA A 142 -6.16 29.44 -10.97
N ILE A 143 -5.61 28.95 -9.85
CA ILE A 143 -6.06 27.70 -9.21
C ILE A 143 -7.49 27.85 -8.73
N ASN A 144 -7.80 28.87 -7.93
CA ASN A 144 -9.13 29.04 -7.32
C ASN A 144 -10.23 29.28 -8.37
N ALA A 145 -9.93 30.07 -9.42
CA ALA A 145 -10.85 30.25 -10.55
C ALA A 145 -11.12 28.93 -11.29
N SER A 146 -10.14 28.03 -11.37
CA SER A 146 -10.32 26.69 -11.93
C SER A 146 -11.17 25.80 -11.03
N LEU A 147 -10.90 25.78 -9.71
CA LEU A 147 -11.65 24.98 -8.71
C LEU A 147 -13.14 25.34 -8.62
N ALA A 148 -13.49 26.60 -8.89
CA ALA A 148 -14.88 27.04 -8.98
C ALA A 148 -15.66 26.41 -10.16
N THR A 149 -14.97 25.90 -11.19
CA THR A 149 -15.63 25.36 -12.39
C THR A 149 -16.14 23.92 -12.21
N PRO A 150 -17.19 23.49 -12.95
CA PRO A 150 -17.65 22.10 -12.95
C PRO A 150 -16.56 21.08 -13.35
N ALA A 151 -15.58 21.49 -14.17
CA ALA A 151 -14.51 20.61 -14.65
C ALA A 151 -13.46 20.23 -13.58
N PHE A 152 -13.48 20.89 -12.42
CA PHE A 152 -12.59 20.63 -11.29
C PHE A 152 -13.31 20.02 -10.07
N ARG A 153 -14.56 19.57 -10.23
CA ARG A 153 -15.24 18.78 -9.19
C ARG A 153 -14.60 17.40 -9.02
N PRO A 154 -14.63 16.81 -7.81
CA PRO A 154 -13.99 15.51 -7.52
C PRO A 154 -14.32 14.41 -8.54
N ARG A 155 -15.59 14.24 -8.93
CA ARG A 155 -15.99 13.26 -9.95
C ARG A 155 -15.52 13.63 -11.35
N ALA A 156 -15.60 14.90 -11.73
CA ALA A 156 -15.12 15.37 -13.04
C ALA A 156 -13.61 15.18 -13.21
N LEU A 157 -12.83 15.42 -12.15
CA LEU A 157 -11.39 15.16 -12.11
C LEU A 157 -11.07 13.66 -12.11
N PHE A 158 -11.84 12.83 -11.39
CA PHE A 158 -11.66 11.37 -11.40
C PHE A 158 -11.76 10.79 -12.82
N GLU A 159 -12.78 11.19 -13.57
CA GLU A 159 -12.97 10.79 -14.97
C GLU A 159 -11.87 11.39 -15.88
N ARG A 160 -11.51 12.68 -15.68
CA ARG A 160 -10.43 13.37 -16.43
C ARG A 160 -9.04 12.74 -16.20
N PHE A 161 -8.79 12.20 -15.01
CA PHE A 161 -7.56 11.48 -14.66
C PHE A 161 -7.57 10.00 -15.11
N ASN A 162 -8.63 9.55 -15.78
CA ASN A 162 -8.79 8.17 -16.27
C ASN A 162 -8.63 7.12 -15.14
N ILE A 163 -9.20 7.38 -13.95
CA ILE A 163 -9.10 6.44 -12.83
C ILE A 163 -10.12 5.30 -13.02
N GLU A 164 -9.66 4.06 -13.10
CA GLU A 164 -10.53 2.87 -13.14
C GLU A 164 -10.99 2.47 -11.74
N VAL A 165 -10.13 2.63 -10.73
CA VAL A 165 -10.45 2.39 -9.32
C VAL A 165 -9.54 3.20 -8.39
N ILE A 166 -10.11 3.70 -7.29
CA ILE A 166 -9.37 4.23 -6.13
C ILE A 166 -9.83 3.53 -4.86
N ALA A 167 -8.90 3.14 -4.00
CA ALA A 167 -9.17 2.66 -2.66
C ALA A 167 -8.84 3.76 -1.64
N THR A 168 -9.81 4.11 -0.81
CA THR A 168 -9.59 4.84 0.43
C THR A 168 -9.32 3.83 1.56
N THR A 169 -8.98 4.30 2.76
CA THR A 169 -8.54 3.43 3.86
C THR A 169 -9.22 3.86 5.16
N GLU A 170 -10.04 2.99 5.74
CA GLU A 170 -10.96 3.31 6.84
C GLU A 170 -10.80 2.41 8.07
N SER A 171 -11.19 2.96 9.23
CA SER A 171 -11.21 2.27 10.51
C SER A 171 -12.39 1.29 10.57
N PRO A 172 -12.25 0.14 11.25
CA PRO A 172 -13.38 -0.76 11.54
C PRO A 172 -14.57 -0.08 12.21
N LEU A 173 -14.38 1.08 12.86
CA LEU A 173 -15.44 1.85 13.51
C LEU A 173 -16.30 2.67 12.55
N ASP A 174 -15.85 2.88 11.31
CA ASP A 174 -16.45 3.84 10.39
C ASP A 174 -17.72 3.31 9.72
N THR A 175 -18.68 4.20 9.45
CA THR A 175 -20.00 3.84 8.88
C THR A 175 -19.94 3.44 7.40
N LEU A 176 -18.88 3.82 6.68
CA LEU A 176 -18.76 3.75 5.21
C LEU A 176 -19.92 4.42 4.46
N GLU A 177 -20.57 5.42 5.08
CA GLU A 177 -21.74 6.12 4.53
C GLU A 177 -21.44 6.86 3.23
N HIS A 178 -20.22 7.41 3.08
CA HIS A 178 -19.78 8.05 1.85
C HIS A 178 -19.64 7.04 0.70
N HIS A 179 -19.08 5.84 0.94
CA HIS A 179 -19.05 4.75 -0.05
C HIS A 179 -20.47 4.27 -0.42
N ALA A 180 -21.40 4.24 0.55
CA ALA A 180 -22.79 3.92 0.28
C ALA A 180 -23.45 4.97 -0.61
N ALA A 181 -23.26 6.26 -0.32
CA ALA A 181 -23.74 7.38 -1.12
C ALA A 181 -23.16 7.36 -2.55
N ILE A 182 -21.85 7.09 -2.71
CA ILE A 182 -21.19 6.93 -4.02
C ILE A 182 -21.87 5.82 -4.83
N ARG A 183 -22.04 4.63 -4.25
CA ARG A 183 -22.68 3.49 -4.91
C ARG A 183 -24.14 3.76 -5.28
N ALA A 184 -24.87 4.50 -4.43
CA ALA A 184 -26.27 4.88 -4.67
C ALA A 184 -26.45 6.03 -5.68
N SER A 185 -25.46 6.90 -5.85
CA SER A 185 -25.54 8.15 -6.63
C SER A 185 -25.83 8.00 -8.13
N GLY A 186 -25.70 6.78 -8.68
CA GLY A 186 -25.80 6.55 -10.12
C GLY A 186 -24.57 7.01 -10.93
N TRP A 187 -23.54 7.58 -10.30
CA TRP A 187 -22.21 7.76 -10.91
C TRP A 187 -21.53 6.41 -11.23
N LYS A 188 -20.36 6.43 -11.87
CA LYS A 188 -19.69 5.25 -12.43
C LYS A 188 -18.24 5.07 -12.02
N GLY A 189 -17.59 6.09 -11.45
CA GLY A 189 -16.28 5.94 -10.81
C GLY A 189 -16.32 4.97 -9.64
N ARG A 190 -15.26 4.17 -9.52
CA ARG A 190 -15.16 3.07 -8.54
C ARG A 190 -14.28 3.48 -7.36
N VAL A 191 -14.90 4.10 -6.37
CA VAL A 191 -14.31 4.34 -5.05
C VAL A 191 -14.62 3.13 -4.17
N VAL A 192 -13.59 2.47 -3.65
CA VAL A 192 -13.69 1.37 -2.68
C VAL A 192 -12.96 1.72 -1.39
N THR A 193 -13.04 0.85 -0.40
CA THR A 193 -12.44 0.99 0.94
C THR A 193 -11.42 -0.13 1.18
N ALA A 194 -10.40 0.12 2.01
CA ALA A 194 -9.50 -0.87 2.57
C ALA A 194 -9.68 -0.91 4.10
N TYR A 195 -9.73 -2.12 4.66
CA TYR A 195 -9.97 -2.33 6.09
C TYR A 195 -8.68 -2.18 6.91
N ARG A 196 -8.56 -1.10 7.69
CA ARG A 196 -7.37 -0.81 8.50
C ARG A 196 -7.68 -0.87 10.01
N PRO A 197 -7.35 -1.96 10.71
CA PRO A 197 -7.78 -2.16 12.08
C PRO A 197 -6.92 -1.47 13.15
N ASP A 198 -5.84 -0.74 12.80
CA ASP A 198 -4.90 -0.11 13.76
C ASP A 198 -5.58 0.40 15.06
N PRO A 199 -6.68 1.18 15.05
CA PRO A 199 -7.30 1.74 16.26
C PRO A 199 -7.90 0.73 17.24
N VAL A 200 -8.06 -0.53 16.84
CA VAL A 200 -8.57 -1.66 17.66
C VAL A 200 -7.60 -2.85 17.74
N VAL A 201 -6.42 -2.81 17.10
CA VAL A 201 -5.37 -3.85 17.23
C VAL A 201 -4.06 -3.36 17.86
N ASP A 202 -3.87 -2.04 18.00
CA ASP A 202 -2.72 -1.43 18.65
C ASP A 202 -3.07 -0.94 20.07
N PRO A 203 -2.64 -1.63 21.16
CA PRO A 203 -2.95 -1.21 22.53
C PRO A 203 -2.33 0.13 22.95
N GLU A 204 -1.36 0.65 22.18
CA GLU A 204 -0.74 1.96 22.41
C GLU A 204 -1.45 3.08 21.63
N PHE A 205 -2.50 2.75 20.85
CA PHE A 205 -3.33 3.71 20.13
C PHE A 205 -4.22 4.55 21.07
N GLU A 206 -4.38 5.82 20.74
CA GLU A 206 -5.10 6.80 21.55
C GLU A 206 -6.59 6.40 21.68
N GLY A 207 -6.96 5.92 22.88
CA GLY A 207 -8.33 5.50 23.16
C GLY A 207 -8.65 4.03 22.86
N PHE A 208 -7.67 3.18 22.56
CA PHE A 208 -7.83 1.74 22.24
C PHE A 208 -8.97 1.03 23.00
N ARG A 209 -9.01 1.14 24.35
CA ARG A 209 -10.07 0.52 25.17
C ARG A 209 -11.49 0.98 24.80
N ALA A 210 -11.68 2.26 24.51
CA ALA A 210 -12.95 2.82 24.09
C ALA A 210 -13.27 2.41 22.63
N ASN A 211 -12.26 2.33 21.77
CA ASN A 211 -12.39 1.85 20.40
C ASN A 211 -12.87 0.39 20.37
N VAL A 212 -12.28 -0.51 21.18
CA VAL A 212 -12.67 -1.93 21.26
C VAL A 212 -14.03 -2.13 21.95
N ALA A 213 -14.42 -1.26 22.89
CA ALA A 213 -15.78 -1.25 23.43
C ALA A 213 -16.80 -0.85 22.34
N ARG A 214 -16.53 0.23 21.60
CA ARG A 214 -17.37 0.69 20.49
C ARG A 214 -17.44 -0.33 19.35
N PHE A 215 -16.36 -1.07 19.11
CA PHE A 215 -16.30 -2.16 18.14
C PHE A 215 -17.26 -3.31 18.49
N GLY A 216 -17.40 -3.64 19.78
CA GLY A 216 -18.44 -4.56 20.27
C GLY A 216 -19.85 -4.02 20.08
N GLU A 217 -20.10 -2.74 20.45
CA GLU A 217 -21.41 -2.09 20.27
C GLU A 217 -21.91 -2.14 18.81
N ILE A 218 -21.04 -1.88 17.83
CA ILE A 218 -21.43 -1.86 16.39
C ILE A 218 -21.48 -3.24 15.73
N THR A 219 -21.10 -4.30 16.44
CA THR A 219 -21.14 -5.69 15.94
C THR A 219 -22.14 -6.57 16.69
N GLY A 220 -22.49 -6.22 17.93
CA GLY A 220 -23.28 -7.04 18.84
C GLY A 220 -22.47 -8.11 19.59
N GLU A 221 -21.13 -8.02 19.54
CA GLU A 221 -20.20 -9.06 20.01
C GLU A 221 -19.55 -8.70 21.36
N ASP A 222 -19.26 -9.71 22.19
CA ASP A 222 -18.53 -9.52 23.45
C ASP A 222 -17.02 -9.44 23.23
N THR A 223 -16.55 -8.22 22.91
CA THR A 223 -15.13 -7.89 22.71
C THR A 223 -14.28 -7.93 23.98
N SER A 224 -14.85 -8.25 25.15
CA SER A 224 -14.02 -8.58 26.33
C SER A 224 -13.46 -10.01 26.25
N THR A 225 -14.07 -10.87 25.42
CA THR A 225 -13.59 -12.24 25.17
C THR A 225 -12.83 -12.31 23.84
N TRP A 226 -11.78 -13.13 23.79
CA TRP A 226 -11.02 -13.36 22.55
C TRP A 226 -11.89 -13.88 21.40
N PRO A 227 -12.83 -14.84 21.59
CA PRO A 227 -13.74 -15.26 20.53
C PRO A 227 -14.66 -14.15 20.02
N GLY A 228 -15.26 -13.35 20.91
CA GLY A 228 -16.16 -12.24 20.52
C GLY A 228 -15.41 -11.09 19.86
N TYR A 229 -14.20 -10.78 20.32
CA TYR A 229 -13.30 -9.82 19.68
C TYR A 229 -12.91 -10.26 18.24
N LEU A 230 -12.56 -11.54 18.03
CA LEU A 230 -12.33 -12.07 16.68
C LEU A 230 -13.62 -12.24 15.85
N ALA A 231 -14.80 -12.33 16.47
CA ALA A 231 -16.09 -12.31 15.78
C ALA A 231 -16.43 -10.90 15.27
N ALA A 232 -16.22 -9.87 16.10
CA ALA A 232 -16.36 -8.46 15.71
C ALA A 232 -15.50 -8.12 14.49
N HIS A 233 -14.26 -8.61 14.47
CA HIS A 233 -13.38 -8.52 13.30
C HIS A 233 -13.96 -9.16 12.03
N ARG A 234 -14.46 -10.40 12.09
CA ARG A 234 -15.09 -11.04 10.93
C ARG A 234 -16.34 -10.29 10.46
N THR A 235 -17.19 -9.86 11.38
CA THR A 235 -18.41 -9.09 11.09
C THR A 235 -18.10 -7.77 10.38
N ARG A 236 -17.05 -7.04 10.80
CA ARG A 236 -16.66 -5.78 10.15
C ARG A 236 -15.88 -5.98 8.85
N ARG A 237 -15.02 -7.01 8.74
CA ARG A 237 -14.39 -7.39 7.45
C ARG A 237 -15.43 -7.77 6.40
N ALA A 238 -16.45 -8.55 6.76
CA ALA A 238 -17.57 -8.89 5.88
C ALA A 238 -18.38 -7.66 5.43
N PHE A 239 -18.60 -6.68 6.32
CA PHE A 239 -19.21 -5.41 5.95
C PHE A 239 -18.35 -4.64 4.93
N PHE A 240 -17.05 -4.49 5.17
CA PHE A 240 -16.12 -3.84 4.23
C PHE A 240 -16.10 -4.53 2.86
N ALA A 241 -16.04 -5.87 2.82
CA ALA A 241 -16.14 -6.65 1.58
C ALA A 241 -17.47 -6.39 0.84
N SER A 242 -18.60 -6.30 1.56
CA SER A 242 -19.91 -5.93 0.98
C SER A 242 -19.96 -4.50 0.42
N MET A 243 -19.07 -3.63 0.91
CA MET A 243 -18.85 -2.26 0.43
C MET A 243 -17.86 -2.17 -0.74
N GLY A 244 -17.23 -3.29 -1.11
CA GLY A 244 -16.32 -3.39 -2.25
C GLY A 244 -14.84 -3.48 -1.89
N ALA A 245 -14.50 -3.64 -0.60
CA ALA A 245 -13.12 -3.88 -0.18
C ALA A 245 -12.57 -5.17 -0.79
N THR A 246 -11.30 -5.12 -1.21
CA THR A 246 -10.51 -6.29 -1.64
C THR A 246 -9.23 -6.46 -0.84
N SER A 247 -8.96 -5.56 0.11
CA SER A 247 -7.74 -5.54 0.91
C SER A 247 -7.98 -5.09 2.36
N THR A 248 -7.01 -5.46 3.20
CA THR A 248 -6.78 -4.95 4.54
C THR A 248 -5.41 -4.26 4.58
N ASP A 249 -5.18 -3.41 5.57
CA ASP A 249 -3.93 -2.67 5.77
C ASP A 249 -3.56 -2.64 7.26
N HIS A 250 -2.29 -2.86 7.59
CA HIS A 250 -1.79 -2.99 8.98
C HIS A 250 -0.53 -2.13 9.17
N GLY A 251 -0.68 -0.96 9.78
CA GLY A 251 0.36 0.08 9.85
C GLY A 251 1.28 0.02 11.08
N HIS A 252 1.56 -1.20 11.54
CA HIS A 252 2.19 -1.52 12.84
C HIS A 252 3.63 -0.96 13.00
N PRO A 253 4.16 -0.86 14.24
CA PRO A 253 5.55 -0.45 14.45
C PRO A 253 6.57 -1.41 13.84
N THR A 254 6.33 -2.73 13.91
CA THR A 254 7.23 -3.76 13.38
C THR A 254 6.48 -4.79 12.52
N ALA A 255 7.23 -5.63 11.79
CA ALA A 255 6.69 -6.76 11.03
C ALA A 255 6.52 -8.05 11.87
N ARG A 256 6.64 -7.98 13.21
CA ARG A 256 6.60 -9.14 14.11
C ARG A 256 5.24 -9.81 14.05
N THR A 257 5.25 -11.13 13.94
CA THR A 257 4.08 -12.02 14.00
C THR A 257 4.22 -12.99 15.16
N ALA A 258 3.13 -13.60 15.59
CA ALA A 258 3.11 -14.62 16.64
C ALA A 258 2.11 -15.72 16.31
N ASP A 259 2.26 -16.90 16.93
CA ASP A 259 1.29 -17.99 16.86
C ASP A 259 1.05 -18.52 18.28
N LEU A 260 0.22 -17.78 19.02
CA LEU A 260 -0.06 -17.99 20.45
C LEU A 260 -1.28 -18.88 20.68
N ASP A 261 -1.32 -19.56 21.83
CA ASP A 261 -2.52 -20.26 22.27
C ASP A 261 -3.64 -19.28 22.69
N ALA A 262 -4.91 -19.70 22.57
CA ALA A 262 -6.06 -18.83 22.83
C ALA A 262 -6.13 -18.29 24.27
N ALA A 263 -5.53 -18.97 25.26
CA ALA A 263 -5.46 -18.46 26.63
C ALA A 263 -4.37 -17.39 26.78
N ALA A 264 -3.26 -17.48 26.02
CA ALA A 264 -2.29 -16.40 25.90
C ALA A 264 -2.90 -15.17 25.21
N CYS A 265 -3.67 -15.37 24.14
CA CYS A 265 -4.37 -14.28 23.46
C CYS A 265 -5.38 -13.57 24.38
N GLN A 266 -6.19 -14.31 25.14
CA GLN A 266 -7.10 -13.73 26.14
C GLN A 266 -6.32 -12.91 27.19
N ARG A 267 -5.21 -13.44 27.75
CA ARG A 267 -4.40 -12.69 28.75
C ARG A 267 -3.84 -11.38 28.18
N LEU A 268 -3.45 -11.35 26.91
CA LEU A 268 -2.99 -10.12 26.26
C LEU A 268 -4.15 -9.13 26.03
N LEU A 269 -5.32 -9.62 25.59
CA LEU A 269 -6.54 -8.81 25.47
C LEU A 269 -6.96 -8.20 26.82
N ASP A 270 -6.96 -9.01 27.89
CA ASP A 270 -7.30 -8.56 29.25
C ASP A 270 -6.39 -7.40 29.70
N ARG A 271 -5.07 -7.53 29.49
CA ARG A 271 -4.10 -6.48 29.85
C ARG A 271 -4.19 -5.24 28.96
N ALA A 272 -4.48 -5.41 27.67
CA ALA A 272 -4.71 -4.30 26.75
C ALA A 272 -5.99 -3.51 27.11
N LEU A 273 -7.09 -4.20 27.39
CA LEU A 273 -8.36 -3.60 27.82
C LEU A 273 -8.31 -3.02 29.26
N ALA A 274 -7.41 -3.51 30.11
CA ALA A 274 -7.11 -2.91 31.40
C ALA A 274 -6.18 -1.69 31.32
N GLY A 275 -5.51 -1.46 30.18
CA GLY A 275 -4.45 -0.45 30.05
C GLY A 275 -3.20 -0.76 30.86
N THR A 276 -2.89 -2.05 31.08
CA THR A 276 -1.78 -2.54 31.92
C THR A 276 -0.77 -3.42 31.18
N ALA A 277 -0.91 -3.61 29.87
CA ALA A 277 0.09 -4.31 29.05
C ALA A 277 1.43 -3.56 29.06
N SER A 278 2.55 -4.29 29.06
CA SER A 278 3.87 -3.71 28.74
C SER A 278 4.01 -3.44 27.23
N ALA A 279 5.03 -2.69 26.82
CA ALA A 279 5.35 -2.51 25.40
C ALA A 279 5.60 -3.85 24.68
N ASP A 280 6.28 -4.81 25.33
CA ASP A 280 6.51 -6.15 24.78
C ASP A 280 5.21 -6.95 24.58
N GLU A 281 4.21 -6.73 25.44
CA GLU A 281 2.88 -7.36 25.37
C GLU A 281 1.95 -6.67 24.37
N ALA A 282 2.01 -5.33 24.27
CA ALA A 282 1.33 -4.60 23.21
C ALA A 282 1.86 -5.02 21.83
N GLU A 283 3.18 -5.18 21.70
CA GLU A 283 3.82 -5.69 20.49
C GLU A 283 3.50 -7.18 20.25
N ALA A 284 3.41 -8.01 21.30
CA ALA A 284 2.95 -9.39 21.16
C ALA A 284 1.48 -9.51 20.73
N PHE A 285 0.62 -8.60 21.19
CA PHE A 285 -0.78 -8.52 20.78
C PHE A 285 -0.91 -8.09 19.32
N ARG A 286 -0.24 -7.01 18.90
CA ARG A 286 -0.12 -6.59 17.50
C ARG A 286 0.40 -7.74 16.62
N ALA A 287 1.40 -8.47 17.10
CA ALA A 287 1.99 -9.61 16.39
C ALA A 287 1.05 -10.82 16.24
N GLN A 288 0.25 -11.15 17.26
CA GLN A 288 -0.79 -12.17 17.12
C GLN A 288 -1.87 -11.71 16.13
N MET A 289 -2.26 -10.44 16.16
CA MET A 289 -3.31 -9.92 15.29
C MET A 289 -2.97 -9.97 13.81
N LEU A 290 -1.70 -9.84 13.41
CA LEU A 290 -1.31 -10.11 12.02
C LEU A 290 -1.62 -11.56 11.60
N THR A 291 -1.34 -12.55 12.45
CA THR A 291 -1.63 -13.96 12.17
C THR A 291 -3.14 -14.25 12.16
N GLU A 292 -3.93 -13.63 13.05
CA GLU A 292 -5.40 -13.75 13.01
C GLU A 292 -6.00 -13.08 11.77
N MET A 293 -5.47 -11.92 11.35
CA MET A 293 -5.90 -11.23 10.12
C MET A 293 -5.57 -12.05 8.87
N ALA A 294 -4.42 -12.73 8.83
CA ALA A 294 -4.07 -13.67 7.76
C ALA A 294 -4.95 -14.91 7.76
N ALA A 295 -5.31 -15.45 8.94
CA ALA A 295 -6.25 -16.56 9.06
C ALA A 295 -7.66 -16.17 8.57
N MET A 296 -8.17 -14.98 8.91
CA MET A 296 -9.43 -14.47 8.36
C MET A 296 -9.36 -14.23 6.85
N SER A 297 -8.20 -13.86 6.31
CA SER A 297 -7.99 -13.72 4.86
C SER A 297 -8.05 -15.04 4.08
N LEU A 298 -7.92 -16.19 4.74
CA LEU A 298 -8.22 -17.49 4.14
C LEU A 298 -9.74 -17.77 4.06
N ASP A 299 -10.52 -17.21 4.99
CA ASP A 299 -11.99 -17.34 5.02
C ASP A 299 -12.67 -16.36 4.03
N ASP A 300 -12.23 -15.10 3.97
CA ASP A 300 -12.89 -14.02 3.22
C ASP A 300 -12.15 -13.55 1.94
N GLY A 301 -10.90 -13.97 1.72
CA GLY A 301 -10.12 -13.66 0.53
C GLY A 301 -9.58 -12.22 0.44
N LEU A 302 -9.66 -11.41 1.50
CA LEU A 302 -9.12 -10.05 1.49
C LEU A 302 -7.58 -10.08 1.50
N VAL A 303 -6.96 -9.36 0.56
CA VAL A 303 -5.49 -9.22 0.45
C VAL A 303 -4.94 -8.49 1.67
N MET A 304 -3.87 -8.99 2.28
CA MET A 304 -3.31 -8.41 3.50
C MET A 304 -2.10 -7.54 3.20
N GLN A 305 -2.15 -6.24 3.51
CA GLN A 305 -1.00 -5.33 3.32
C GLN A 305 -0.34 -5.04 4.66
N ILE A 306 0.98 -5.22 4.76
CA ILE A 306 1.75 -4.93 5.99
C ILE A 306 2.68 -3.76 5.71
N HIS A 307 2.53 -2.69 6.49
CA HIS A 307 3.26 -1.41 6.37
C HIS A 307 4.03 -1.07 7.66
N PRO A 308 5.17 -1.77 7.93
CA PRO A 308 5.87 -1.70 9.21
C PRO A 308 7.09 -0.75 9.18
N GLY A 309 7.74 -0.56 10.33
CA GLY A 309 9.03 0.14 10.41
C GLY A 309 8.93 1.66 10.49
N SER A 310 7.80 2.18 10.96
CA SER A 310 7.56 3.62 11.16
C SER A 310 7.49 3.94 12.65
N PHE A 311 8.50 4.64 13.18
CA PHE A 311 8.43 5.26 14.50
C PHE A 311 7.58 6.54 14.38
N ARG A 312 6.28 6.37 14.61
CA ARG A 312 5.29 7.43 14.53
C ARG A 312 5.39 8.42 15.67
N ASN A 313 4.93 9.66 15.46
CA ASN A 313 4.84 10.70 16.49
C ASN A 313 6.19 11.07 17.17
N HIS A 314 7.33 10.86 16.52
CA HIS A 314 8.69 11.02 17.07
C HIS A 314 9.01 12.42 17.64
N ASN A 315 8.25 13.45 17.27
CA ASN A 315 8.31 14.76 17.92
C ASN A 315 7.17 14.91 18.94
N PRO A 316 7.39 14.64 20.25
CA PRO A 316 6.33 14.64 21.25
C PRO A 316 5.71 16.02 21.49
N ARG A 317 6.45 17.12 21.25
CA ARG A 317 5.90 18.49 21.34
C ARG A 317 4.91 18.75 20.21
N LEU A 318 5.23 18.30 18.99
CA LEU A 318 4.34 18.42 17.83
C LEU A 318 3.11 17.54 18.00
N PHE A 319 3.29 16.28 18.42
CA PHE A 319 2.20 15.34 18.68
C PHE A 319 1.23 15.82 19.77
N ALA A 320 1.73 16.41 20.87
CA ALA A 320 0.89 16.99 21.90
C ALA A 320 0.01 18.14 21.36
N ALA A 321 0.58 19.03 20.54
CA ALA A 321 -0.12 20.19 19.99
C ALA A 321 -1.01 19.90 18.77
N TYR A 322 -0.68 18.89 17.95
CA TYR A 322 -1.29 18.66 16.62
C TYR A 322 -1.78 17.23 16.35
N GLY A 323 -1.35 16.23 17.14
CA GLY A 323 -1.73 14.83 16.96
C GLY A 323 -0.90 14.10 15.90
N ARG A 324 -1.48 13.03 15.36
CA ARG A 324 -0.86 12.12 14.38
C ARG A 324 -0.78 12.74 12.98
N ASP A 325 0.00 12.10 12.10
CA ASP A 325 0.14 12.41 10.67
C ASP A 325 0.74 13.80 10.37
N LYS A 326 1.55 14.34 11.30
CA LYS A 326 2.15 15.70 11.17
C LYS A 326 3.58 15.71 10.66
N GLY A 327 3.94 14.74 9.80
CA GLY A 327 5.27 14.66 9.18
C GLY A 327 6.42 14.37 10.15
N ALA A 328 6.12 13.91 11.37
CA ALA A 328 7.08 13.55 12.41
C ALA A 328 7.16 12.02 12.64
N ASP A 329 6.86 11.25 11.60
CA ASP A 329 6.96 9.78 11.57
C ASP A 329 8.24 9.41 10.82
N ILE A 330 9.10 8.59 11.46
CA ILE A 330 10.50 8.37 11.03
C ILE A 330 10.76 6.87 10.77
N PRO A 331 11.44 6.49 9.67
CA PRO A 331 11.83 5.10 9.42
C PRO A 331 12.71 4.49 10.52
N THR A 332 12.54 3.19 10.77
CA THR A 332 13.42 2.39 11.62
C THR A 332 13.91 1.12 10.90
N PRO A 333 15.10 0.60 11.24
CA PRO A 333 15.55 -0.71 10.76
C PRO A 333 14.50 -1.79 11.04
N THR A 334 14.21 -2.64 10.05
CA THR A 334 13.09 -3.60 10.13
C THR A 334 13.52 -5.02 9.77
N ASP A 335 13.27 -5.94 10.70
CA ASP A 335 13.42 -7.39 10.51
C ASP A 335 12.10 -7.98 9.98
N TYR A 336 12.18 -8.79 8.94
CA TYR A 336 11.11 -9.60 8.36
C TYR A 336 11.41 -11.11 8.52
N VAL A 337 12.68 -11.52 8.43
CA VAL A 337 13.09 -12.94 8.43
C VAL A 337 12.76 -13.68 9.72
N ARG A 338 12.98 -13.07 10.89
CA ARG A 338 12.55 -13.63 12.18
C ARG A 338 11.12 -13.19 12.50
N ALA A 339 10.77 -11.96 12.11
CA ALA A 339 9.51 -11.33 12.46
C ALA A 339 8.28 -12.03 11.85
N LEU A 340 8.32 -12.36 10.55
CA LEU A 340 7.22 -13.05 9.85
C LEU A 340 7.21 -14.58 10.07
N LYS A 341 8.24 -15.15 10.70
CA LYS A 341 8.45 -16.61 10.75
C LYS A 341 7.27 -17.38 11.36
N PRO A 342 6.65 -16.97 12.49
CA PRO A 342 5.47 -17.64 13.04
C PRO A 342 4.26 -17.67 12.08
N LEU A 343 3.94 -16.54 11.44
CA LEU A 343 2.87 -16.48 10.43
C LEU A 343 3.20 -17.37 9.22
N LEU A 344 4.44 -17.34 8.73
CA LEU A 344 4.86 -18.12 7.57
C LEU A 344 4.91 -19.63 7.85
N ASP A 345 5.21 -20.05 9.08
CA ASP A 345 5.10 -21.45 9.51
C ASP A 345 3.65 -21.95 9.52
N ARG A 346 2.69 -21.08 9.84
CA ARG A 346 1.26 -21.43 9.92
C ARG A 346 0.51 -21.32 8.58
N VAL A 347 0.79 -20.30 7.76
CA VAL A 347 0.04 -20.02 6.51
C VAL A 347 0.90 -19.65 5.29
N GLY A 348 2.24 -19.61 5.38
CA GLY A 348 3.10 -19.11 4.29
C GLY A 348 3.06 -19.92 3.00
N ASN A 349 2.59 -21.18 3.06
CA ASN A 349 2.41 -22.07 1.91
C ASN A 349 0.99 -22.01 1.30
N GLU A 350 0.04 -21.32 1.93
CA GLU A 350 -1.35 -21.31 1.49
C GLU A 350 -1.57 -20.44 0.26
N ARG A 351 -1.89 -21.09 -0.87
CA ARG A 351 -2.07 -20.44 -2.18
C ARG A 351 -3.35 -19.59 -2.28
N GLY A 352 -4.24 -19.67 -1.29
CA GLY A 352 -5.41 -18.80 -1.17
C GLY A 352 -5.12 -17.48 -0.46
N LEU A 353 -4.00 -17.38 0.27
CA LEU A 353 -3.58 -16.16 0.94
C LEU A 353 -2.75 -15.28 0.00
N THR A 354 -2.84 -13.96 0.17
CA THR A 354 -1.87 -13.01 -0.41
C THR A 354 -1.56 -11.94 0.63
N VAL A 355 -0.28 -11.87 1.01
CA VAL A 355 0.28 -10.86 1.90
C VAL A 355 1.27 -10.01 1.10
N ILE A 356 1.01 -8.70 1.04
CA ILE A 356 1.87 -7.71 0.39
C ILE A 356 2.74 -7.06 1.48
N LEU A 357 4.05 -7.19 1.35
CA LEU A 357 5.04 -6.61 2.24
C LEU A 357 5.56 -5.28 1.68
N PHE A 358 5.45 -4.22 2.48
CA PHE A 358 6.06 -2.92 2.24
C PHE A 358 7.19 -2.69 3.26
N THR A 359 8.02 -1.64 3.08
CA THR A 359 9.11 -1.31 3.99
C THR A 359 9.51 0.16 3.94
N LEU A 360 9.98 0.70 5.06
CA LEU A 360 10.73 1.97 5.12
C LEU A 360 12.25 1.77 5.23
N ASP A 361 12.72 0.52 5.31
CA ASP A 361 14.13 0.14 5.38
C ASP A 361 14.57 -0.51 4.06
N GLU A 362 15.19 0.28 3.17
CA GLU A 362 15.65 -0.21 1.87
C GLU A 362 16.70 -1.34 2.00
N THR A 363 17.42 -1.45 3.12
CA THR A 363 18.40 -2.53 3.35
C THR A 363 17.75 -3.91 3.48
N SER A 364 16.42 -3.96 3.60
CA SER A 364 15.64 -5.20 3.57
C SER A 364 15.32 -5.72 2.17
N TYR A 365 15.42 -4.90 1.10
CA TYR A 365 15.01 -5.27 -0.27
C TYR A 365 15.68 -6.55 -0.79
N ALA A 366 16.99 -6.51 -1.06
CA ALA A 366 17.75 -7.67 -1.53
C ALA A 366 18.01 -8.71 -0.43
N ARG A 367 18.06 -8.26 0.82
CA ARG A 367 18.55 -9.04 1.98
C ARG A 367 17.49 -9.95 2.59
N GLU A 368 16.23 -9.56 2.56
CA GLU A 368 15.12 -10.27 3.23
C GLU A 368 13.87 -10.36 2.34
N LEU A 369 13.37 -9.24 1.86
CA LEU A 369 12.07 -9.15 1.18
C LEU A 369 12.05 -9.92 -0.14
N ALA A 370 13.01 -9.70 -1.02
CA ALA A 370 13.07 -10.40 -2.30
C ALA A 370 13.35 -11.92 -2.15
N PRO A 371 14.25 -12.38 -1.26
CA PRO A 371 14.35 -13.80 -0.89
C PRO A 371 13.05 -14.41 -0.34
N LEU A 372 12.32 -13.70 0.53
CA LEU A 372 11.08 -14.20 1.11
C LEU A 372 9.95 -14.29 0.07
N ALA A 373 9.73 -13.25 -0.73
CA ALA A 373 8.71 -13.20 -1.77
C ALA A 373 9.05 -14.03 -3.02
N GLY A 374 10.34 -14.33 -3.25
CA GLY A 374 10.78 -15.31 -4.25
C GLY A 374 10.55 -16.77 -3.82
N HIS A 375 10.23 -17.03 -2.54
CA HIS A 375 10.08 -18.37 -1.98
C HIS A 375 8.64 -18.74 -1.57
N TYR A 376 8.00 -17.91 -0.74
CA TYR A 376 6.71 -18.26 -0.12
C TYR A 376 5.53 -17.97 -1.05
N PRO A 377 4.67 -18.96 -1.38
CA PRO A 377 3.50 -18.77 -2.25
C PRO A 377 2.54 -17.65 -1.84
N ALA A 378 2.44 -17.36 -0.54
CA ALA A 378 1.55 -16.34 0.00
C ALA A 378 2.12 -14.91 -0.04
N LEU A 379 3.41 -14.71 -0.35
CA LEU A 379 4.07 -13.40 -0.25
C LEU A 379 4.18 -12.65 -1.59
N LYS A 380 4.04 -11.32 -1.52
CA LYS A 380 4.30 -10.36 -2.59
C LYS A 380 4.98 -9.10 -2.04
N LEU A 381 5.61 -8.33 -2.92
CA LEU A 381 6.24 -7.05 -2.58
C LEU A 381 5.39 -5.87 -3.05
N GLY A 382 5.12 -4.95 -2.13
CA GLY A 382 4.63 -3.61 -2.45
C GLY A 382 5.71 -2.76 -3.14
N PRO A 383 5.34 -1.67 -3.83
CA PRO A 383 6.29 -0.66 -4.33
C PRO A 383 7.13 0.00 -3.22
N ALA A 384 8.13 0.77 -3.64
CA ALA A 384 8.88 1.67 -2.76
C ALA A 384 7.94 2.66 -2.04
N TRP A 385 7.94 2.65 -0.70
CA TRP A 385 6.91 3.30 0.11
C TRP A 385 7.35 4.63 0.72
N TRP A 386 6.40 5.56 0.88
CA TRP A 386 6.50 6.83 1.62
C TRP A 386 7.66 7.74 1.22
N PHE A 387 8.82 7.64 1.88
CA PHE A 387 10.01 8.42 1.54
C PHE A 387 10.74 7.87 0.32
N HIS A 388 10.46 6.62 -0.03
CA HIS A 388 11.04 5.89 -1.16
C HIS A 388 10.15 5.94 -2.40
N ASP A 389 8.88 6.39 -2.29
CA ASP A 389 8.05 6.86 -3.41
C ASP A 389 8.68 8.13 -4.03
N SER A 390 9.66 7.88 -4.88
CA SER A 390 10.54 8.88 -5.47
C SER A 390 11.28 8.27 -6.66
N PRO A 391 11.75 9.08 -7.64
CA PRO A 391 12.50 8.59 -8.79
C PRO A 391 13.63 7.61 -8.46
N GLU A 392 14.44 7.93 -7.44
CA GLU A 392 15.62 7.13 -7.10
C GLU A 392 15.30 5.97 -6.14
N GLY A 393 14.28 6.08 -5.28
CA GLY A 393 13.83 4.97 -4.41
C GLY A 393 13.09 3.88 -5.19
N MET A 394 12.28 4.26 -6.19
CA MET A 394 11.69 3.32 -7.15
C MET A 394 12.76 2.56 -7.95
N LEU A 395 13.84 3.23 -8.36
CA LEU A 395 14.95 2.57 -9.06
C LEU A 395 15.67 1.58 -8.14
N ARG A 396 16.06 1.99 -6.93
CA ARG A 396 16.69 1.08 -5.95
C ARG A 396 15.81 -0.12 -5.62
N PHE A 397 14.50 0.07 -5.48
CA PHE A 397 13.55 -1.04 -5.32
C PHE A 397 13.59 -2.01 -6.51
N ARG A 398 13.53 -1.51 -7.76
CA ARG A 398 13.60 -2.38 -8.95
C ARG A 398 14.94 -3.08 -9.08
N GLU A 399 16.04 -2.37 -8.87
CA GLU A 399 17.40 -2.91 -8.91
C GLU A 399 17.63 -4.00 -7.85
N GLN A 400 17.20 -3.77 -6.60
CA GLN A 400 17.50 -4.66 -5.47
C GLN A 400 16.48 -5.79 -5.26
N THR A 401 15.30 -5.75 -5.88
CA THR A 401 14.30 -6.83 -5.74
C THR A 401 14.16 -7.74 -6.96
N THR A 402 14.38 -7.23 -8.18
CA THR A 402 14.05 -7.96 -9.41
C THR A 402 14.86 -9.26 -9.56
N GLU A 403 16.12 -9.29 -9.13
CA GLU A 403 17.02 -10.43 -9.35
C GLU A 403 16.60 -11.70 -8.58
N THR A 404 15.95 -11.55 -7.41
CA THR A 404 15.53 -12.68 -6.56
C THR A 404 14.01 -12.88 -6.56
N ALA A 405 13.23 -11.79 -6.52
CA ALA A 405 11.76 -11.90 -6.52
C ALA A 405 11.20 -12.05 -7.94
N GLY A 406 11.81 -11.41 -8.94
CA GLY A 406 11.23 -11.24 -10.27
C GLY A 406 10.00 -10.31 -10.27
N PHE A 407 9.65 -9.78 -11.45
CA PHE A 407 8.55 -8.82 -11.59
C PHE A 407 7.20 -9.33 -11.08
N HIS A 408 6.88 -10.62 -11.31
CA HIS A 408 5.59 -11.24 -10.95
C HIS A 408 5.41 -11.54 -9.45
N ASN A 409 6.42 -11.24 -8.61
CA ASN A 409 6.26 -11.20 -7.15
C ASN A 409 6.21 -9.77 -6.60
N THR A 410 6.31 -8.74 -7.45
CA THR A 410 5.91 -7.36 -7.12
C THR A 410 4.44 -7.13 -7.54
N VAL A 411 3.72 -6.23 -6.87
CA VAL A 411 2.28 -6.00 -7.16
C VAL A 411 2.00 -4.91 -8.19
N GLY A 412 2.88 -3.90 -8.29
CA GLY A 412 2.63 -2.73 -9.13
C GLY A 412 3.12 -1.43 -8.52
N PHE A 413 2.22 -0.44 -8.44
CA PHE A 413 2.43 0.88 -7.85
C PHE A 413 1.10 1.45 -7.32
N ASN A 414 1.10 1.87 -6.06
CA ASN A 414 0.05 2.65 -5.42
C ASN A 414 0.59 4.01 -4.96
N ASP A 415 -0.25 5.05 -5.02
CA ASP A 415 0.17 6.43 -4.74
C ASP A 415 0.25 6.82 -3.25
N ASP A 416 -0.40 6.05 -2.36
CA ASP A 416 -0.44 6.26 -0.90
C ASP A 416 -0.69 7.73 -0.50
N THR A 417 -1.61 8.42 -1.18
CA THR A 417 -1.75 9.88 -1.02
C THR A 417 -3.10 10.34 -0.47
N ARG A 418 -3.04 11.47 0.26
CA ARG A 418 -4.19 12.33 0.58
C ARG A 418 -4.42 13.39 -0.49
N ALA A 419 -3.36 13.79 -1.20
CA ALA A 419 -3.38 14.85 -2.20
C ALA A 419 -3.88 14.33 -3.56
N PHE A 420 -5.22 14.30 -3.75
CA PHE A 420 -5.90 13.76 -4.94
C PHE A 420 -5.33 14.23 -6.29
N LEU A 421 -4.93 15.51 -6.42
CA LEU A 421 -4.35 16.04 -7.67
C LEU A 421 -2.90 15.59 -7.93
N SER A 422 -2.24 14.94 -6.96
CA SER A 422 -0.91 14.34 -7.15
C SER A 422 -0.98 12.91 -7.71
N ILE A 423 -2.12 12.23 -7.64
CA ILE A 423 -2.30 10.84 -8.13
C ILE A 423 -1.83 10.66 -9.60
N PRO A 424 -2.27 11.46 -10.59
CA PRO A 424 -1.79 11.32 -11.97
C PRO A 424 -0.29 11.64 -12.12
N ALA A 425 0.25 12.54 -11.30
CA ALA A 425 1.66 12.87 -11.30
C ALA A 425 2.51 11.71 -10.74
N ARG A 426 2.10 11.09 -9.63
CA ARG A 426 2.73 9.91 -9.03
C ARG A 426 2.71 8.71 -9.99
N HIS A 427 1.57 8.45 -10.63
CA HIS A 427 1.46 7.38 -11.63
C HIS A 427 2.31 7.62 -12.88
N ASP A 428 2.44 8.87 -13.37
CA ASP A 428 3.39 9.20 -14.45
C ASP A 428 4.85 9.02 -14.02
N VAL A 429 5.22 9.34 -12.77
CA VAL A 429 6.55 9.04 -12.22
C VAL A 429 6.81 7.53 -12.23
N ALA A 430 5.93 6.73 -11.64
CA ALA A 430 6.07 5.26 -11.58
C ALA A 430 6.19 4.65 -12.98
N ARG A 431 5.28 5.00 -13.91
CA ARG A 431 5.31 4.56 -15.32
C ARG A 431 6.65 4.90 -15.98
N ARG A 432 7.21 6.09 -15.73
CA ARG A 432 8.50 6.51 -16.31
C ARG A 432 9.70 5.78 -15.72
N ILE A 433 9.70 5.52 -14.42
CA ILE A 433 10.80 4.82 -13.76
C ILE A 433 10.83 3.34 -14.16
N ASP A 434 9.69 2.67 -14.23
CA ASP A 434 9.63 1.30 -14.75
C ASP A 434 10.07 1.24 -16.23
N CYS A 435 9.67 2.20 -17.06
CA CYS A 435 10.16 2.31 -18.43
C CYS A 435 11.68 2.57 -18.51
N ARG A 436 12.25 3.38 -17.60
CA ARG A 436 13.70 3.60 -17.50
C ARG A 436 14.44 2.32 -17.12
N PHE A 437 13.98 1.61 -16.08
CA PHE A 437 14.60 0.37 -15.63
C PHE A 437 14.58 -0.71 -16.73
N LEU A 438 13.42 -0.93 -17.36
CA LEU A 438 13.29 -1.90 -18.45
C LEU A 438 14.11 -1.52 -19.70
N ALA A 439 14.19 -0.23 -20.03
CA ALA A 439 15.06 0.24 -21.11
C ALA A 439 16.54 -0.07 -20.84
N THR A 440 17.01 0.11 -19.61
CA THR A 440 18.37 -0.28 -19.20
C THR A 440 18.57 -1.80 -19.37
N LEU A 441 17.65 -2.64 -18.89
CA LEU A 441 17.76 -4.10 -19.06
C LEU A 441 17.80 -4.55 -20.53
N VAL A 442 17.10 -3.86 -21.43
CA VAL A 442 17.13 -4.14 -22.88
C VAL A 442 18.45 -3.68 -23.52
N ALA A 443 18.91 -2.46 -23.18
CA ALA A 443 20.15 -1.89 -23.71
C ALA A 443 21.40 -2.66 -23.27
N GLU A 444 21.42 -3.17 -22.04
CA GLU A 444 22.47 -4.02 -21.48
C GLU A 444 22.27 -5.51 -21.82
N HIS A 445 21.25 -5.84 -22.63
CA HIS A 445 20.90 -7.18 -23.09
C HIS A 445 20.59 -8.20 -21.97
N ARG A 446 20.32 -7.72 -20.75
CA ARG A 446 19.88 -8.51 -19.59
C ARG A 446 18.47 -9.09 -19.76
N THR A 447 17.67 -8.57 -20.69
CA THR A 447 16.42 -9.19 -21.15
C THR A 447 16.31 -9.21 -22.67
N GLY A 448 15.72 -10.28 -23.22
CA GLY A 448 15.69 -10.54 -24.66
C GLY A 448 14.51 -9.88 -25.38
N VAL A 449 14.80 -9.16 -26.47
CA VAL A 449 13.80 -8.81 -27.49
C VAL A 449 13.54 -10.07 -28.34
N ARG A 450 12.51 -10.84 -27.99
CA ARG A 450 12.25 -12.13 -28.66
C ARG A 450 11.62 -11.93 -30.04
N ARG A 451 12.48 -11.89 -31.06
CA ARG A 451 12.18 -11.74 -32.51
C ARG A 451 10.88 -12.45 -32.91
N ALA A 452 10.01 -11.75 -33.64
CA ALA A 452 8.69 -12.24 -33.98
C ALA A 452 8.74 -13.48 -34.90
N GLY A 453 8.31 -14.62 -34.37
CA GLY A 453 8.18 -15.90 -35.08
C GLY A 453 7.31 -16.84 -34.26
N VAL A 454 6.03 -16.91 -34.60
CA VAL A 454 5.01 -17.71 -33.87
C VAL A 454 5.04 -19.14 -34.41
N PRO A 455 5.25 -20.16 -33.55
CA PRO A 455 4.11 -20.84 -32.94
C PRO A 455 4.01 -20.66 -31.41
N ALA A 456 2.78 -20.71 -30.89
CA ALA A 456 2.55 -20.70 -29.45
C ALA A 456 2.67 -22.11 -28.85
N MET A 457 3.64 -22.32 -27.95
CA MET A 457 3.60 -23.41 -26.97
C MET A 457 3.55 -22.83 -25.56
N GLY A 458 2.46 -23.12 -24.84
CA GLY A 458 2.19 -22.60 -23.49
C GLY A 458 0.80 -22.93 -22.93
N SER A 459 -0.18 -23.25 -23.80
CA SER A 459 -1.58 -23.49 -23.38
C SER A 459 -1.89 -24.90 -22.86
N ARG A 460 -1.01 -25.90 -23.05
CA ARG A 460 -1.31 -27.30 -22.69
C ARG A 460 -1.19 -27.63 -21.20
N ALA A 461 -0.49 -26.83 -20.40
CA ALA A 461 -0.38 -27.05 -18.95
C ALA A 461 -1.67 -26.66 -18.20
N ALA A 462 -2.26 -25.51 -18.53
CA ALA A 462 -3.41 -24.95 -17.82
C ALA A 462 -4.63 -25.90 -17.82
N ASN A 463 -4.99 -26.44 -18.99
CA ASN A 463 -6.20 -27.26 -19.14
C ASN A 463 -6.13 -28.60 -18.36
N ALA A 464 -4.94 -29.17 -18.16
CA ALA A 464 -4.78 -30.41 -17.39
C ALA A 464 -5.09 -30.22 -15.90
N GLN A 465 -4.82 -29.02 -15.36
CA GLN A 465 -5.07 -28.68 -13.97
C GLN A 465 -6.54 -28.29 -13.74
N SER A 466 -7.14 -27.51 -14.64
CA SER A 466 -8.58 -27.18 -14.63
C SER A 466 -9.47 -28.43 -14.65
N ALA A 467 -9.12 -29.43 -15.49
CA ALA A 467 -9.89 -30.68 -15.59
C ALA A 467 -9.91 -31.49 -14.29
N ARG A 468 -8.81 -31.48 -13.51
CA ARG A 468 -8.74 -32.17 -12.21
C ARG A 468 -9.45 -31.41 -11.10
N MET A 469 -9.43 -30.07 -11.14
CA MET A 469 -10.07 -29.23 -10.14
C MET A 469 -11.60 -29.28 -10.24
N ALA A 470 -12.15 -29.32 -11.46
CA ALA A 470 -13.59 -29.47 -11.71
C ALA A 470 -14.19 -30.76 -11.10
N ALA A 471 -13.44 -31.86 -11.10
CA ALA A 471 -13.91 -33.14 -10.56
C ALA A 471 -14.07 -33.14 -9.02
N SER A 472 -13.28 -32.34 -8.30
CA SER A 472 -13.30 -32.31 -6.83
C SER A 472 -14.51 -31.55 -6.27
N ILE A 473 -14.95 -30.49 -6.96
CA ILE A 473 -16.03 -29.61 -6.51
C ILE A 473 -17.39 -30.34 -6.48
N HIS A 474 -17.60 -31.35 -7.33
CA HIS A 474 -18.89 -32.03 -7.46
C HIS A 474 -19.18 -33.10 -6.39
N GLN A 475 -18.23 -33.44 -5.51
CA GLN A 475 -18.47 -34.38 -4.40
C GLN A 475 -18.85 -33.71 -3.07
N ALA A 476 -18.67 -32.38 -2.94
CA ALA A 476 -18.96 -31.67 -1.69
C ALA A 476 -20.47 -31.40 -1.46
N SER A 477 -21.29 -31.42 -2.52
CA SER A 477 -22.68 -30.90 -2.48
C SER A 477 -23.78 -31.95 -2.24
N ALA A 478 -23.43 -33.22 -2.00
CA ALA A 478 -24.36 -34.35 -2.12
C ALA A 478 -24.45 -35.28 -0.88
N ARG A 479 -24.63 -34.71 0.32
CA ARG A 479 -25.06 -35.48 1.52
C ARG A 479 -26.10 -34.73 2.37
N PRO A 480 -27.33 -35.23 2.54
CA PRO A 480 -28.26 -34.67 3.52
C PRO A 480 -27.84 -35.01 4.94
N GLY A 481 -27.97 -34.05 5.87
CA GLY A 481 -27.53 -34.21 7.25
C GLY A 481 -28.35 -35.23 8.04
N ARG A 482 -27.69 -36.16 8.73
CA ARG A 482 -28.32 -36.99 9.77
C ARG A 482 -28.35 -36.22 11.09
N GLY A 483 -29.53 -35.84 11.55
CA GLY A 483 -29.71 -35.21 12.86
C GLY A 483 -29.33 -36.16 14.00
N SER A 484 -28.36 -35.75 14.83
CA SER A 484 -28.01 -36.47 16.06
C SER A 484 -29.06 -36.19 17.14
N ARG A 485 -29.85 -37.20 17.51
CA ARG A 485 -30.65 -37.17 18.73
C ARG A 485 -29.76 -37.58 19.90
N HIS A 486 -29.48 -36.66 20.83
CA HIS A 486 -28.95 -37.04 22.14
C HIS A 486 -30.10 -37.31 23.11
N ALA A 487 -30.18 -38.55 23.58
CA ALA A 487 -31.20 -39.01 24.51
C ALA A 487 -30.66 -38.94 25.95
N THR A 488 -31.03 -37.88 26.68
CA THR A 488 -30.79 -37.80 28.12
C THR A 488 -31.81 -38.66 28.87
N LYS A 489 -31.36 -39.80 29.40
CA LYS A 489 -32.12 -40.56 30.41
C LYS A 489 -31.87 -39.97 31.79
N SER A 490 -32.84 -39.26 32.34
CA SER A 490 -32.97 -39.04 33.79
C SER A 490 -34.43 -39.30 34.19
N GLY A 491 -34.63 -40.15 35.20
CA GLY A 491 -35.96 -40.60 35.60
C GLY A 491 -36.66 -39.59 36.50
N THR A 492 -37.94 -39.32 36.23
CA THR A 492 -38.82 -38.59 37.15
C THR A 492 -39.09 -39.42 38.40
N SER A 493 -38.81 -38.86 39.58
CA SER A 493 -39.40 -39.31 40.86
C SER A 493 -40.46 -38.31 41.32
N SER A 494 -41.48 -38.80 42.04
CA SER A 494 -42.74 -38.07 42.25
C SER A 494 -43.00 -37.66 43.70
N ARG A 495 -43.27 -36.37 43.92
CA ARG A 495 -44.08 -35.70 44.98
C ARG A 495 -44.32 -34.26 44.48
N GLY A 496 -45.46 -33.61 44.67
CA GLY A 496 -46.04 -33.21 45.96
C GLY A 496 -45.31 -31.95 46.49
N THR A 497 -45.91 -30.77 46.68
CA THR A 497 -47.35 -30.46 46.84
C THR A 497 -47.66 -28.95 46.62
N SER A 498 -48.84 -28.62 46.07
CA SER A 498 -49.76 -27.48 46.38
C SER A 498 -49.31 -26.01 46.59
N VAL A 499 -50.11 -25.07 46.01
CA VAL A 499 -50.57 -23.76 46.59
C VAL A 499 -49.52 -22.63 46.76
N SER A 500 -49.74 -21.33 46.45
CA SER A 500 -50.84 -20.59 45.79
C SER A 500 -50.45 -19.17 45.30
N ARG A 501 -51.41 -18.53 44.59
CA ARG A 501 -51.78 -17.08 44.62
C ARG A 501 -51.41 -16.32 45.93
N ALA A 502 -51.27 -14.97 45.97
CA ALA A 502 -51.29 -13.92 44.93
C ALA A 502 -50.78 -12.53 45.43
N THR A 503 -50.51 -11.63 44.46
CA THR A 503 -50.52 -10.14 44.47
C THR A 503 -50.80 -9.34 45.77
N ARG A 504 -49.91 -8.39 46.13
CA ARG A 504 -50.12 -6.90 46.05
C ARG A 504 -49.01 -6.08 46.77
N ALA A 505 -48.92 -4.79 46.43
CA ALA A 505 -48.21 -3.70 47.13
C ALA A 505 -49.22 -2.89 48.02
N PRO A 506 -48.94 -1.73 48.67
CA PRO A 506 -47.77 -0.81 48.59
C PRO A 506 -47.31 -0.14 49.94
N ASP A 507 -46.47 0.92 49.85
CA ASP A 507 -46.25 2.11 50.74
C ASP A 507 -46.11 1.95 52.29
N ALA A 508 -45.24 2.64 53.06
CA ALA A 508 -44.99 4.10 53.06
C ALA A 508 -43.83 4.58 54.01
N ARG A 509 -43.11 5.63 53.58
CA ARG A 509 -42.54 6.82 54.29
C ARG A 509 -41.97 6.77 55.75
N SER A 510 -40.66 7.09 55.88
CA SER A 510 -40.05 8.09 56.80
C SER A 510 -38.51 8.16 56.57
N GLY A 511 -37.72 9.22 56.81
CA GLY A 511 -37.95 10.62 57.21
C GLY A 511 -36.65 11.28 57.75
N ILE A 512 -36.54 12.62 57.70
CA ILE A 512 -35.54 13.49 58.41
C ILE A 512 -34.09 13.64 57.81
N ALA A 513 -33.95 14.67 56.95
CA ALA A 513 -33.04 15.83 56.99
C ALA A 513 -31.50 15.79 57.24
N SER A 514 -30.81 16.56 56.35
CA SER A 514 -29.65 17.46 56.56
C SER A 514 -28.20 16.92 56.56
N GLY A 515 -27.32 17.55 55.75
CA GLY A 515 -25.88 17.25 55.66
C GLY A 515 -25.18 17.79 54.39
N ILE A 516 -24.67 19.03 54.44
CA ILE A 516 -23.89 19.77 53.42
C ILE A 516 -22.69 18.94 52.88
N GLY A 517 -22.27 18.95 51.60
CA GLY A 517 -22.73 19.64 50.37
C GLY A 517 -21.66 19.64 49.24
N ARG A 518 -21.85 20.47 48.19
CA ARG A 518 -20.95 20.79 47.03
C ARG A 518 -20.87 19.82 45.81
N ASN A 519 -21.68 20.16 44.81
CA ASN A 519 -21.54 20.13 43.34
C ASN A 519 -20.09 20.06 42.73
N PRO A 520 -19.94 19.79 41.41
CA PRO A 520 -20.64 18.80 40.57
C PRO A 520 -19.72 18.11 39.52
N THR A 521 -20.25 17.13 38.77
CA THR A 521 -19.69 16.70 37.46
C THR A 521 -20.75 16.83 36.36
N PRO A 522 -20.47 17.52 35.23
CA PRO A 522 -21.45 17.72 34.15
C PRO A 522 -21.47 16.57 33.15
N SER A 523 -22.66 16.30 32.60
CA SER A 523 -22.86 15.43 31.43
C SER A 523 -22.53 16.20 30.13
N PRO A 524 -21.97 15.57 29.09
CA PRO A 524 -21.66 16.24 27.83
C PRO A 524 -22.93 16.55 27.02
N ALA A 525 -23.06 17.80 26.57
CA ALA A 525 -24.08 18.22 25.62
C ALA A 525 -23.43 18.69 24.30
N SER A 526 -24.00 18.28 23.18
CA SER A 526 -23.66 18.77 21.83
C SER A 526 -24.14 20.21 21.63
N CYS A 527 -23.49 20.98 20.74
CA CYS A 527 -24.06 22.22 20.24
C CYS A 527 -23.65 22.54 18.80
N ALA A 528 -24.62 23.03 18.01
CA ALA A 528 -24.44 23.59 16.68
C ALA A 528 -25.43 24.77 16.48
N SER A 529 -25.05 25.76 15.69
CA SER A 529 -25.88 26.94 15.34
C SER A 529 -26.24 26.87 13.84
N SER A 530 -27.50 26.89 13.39
CA SER A 530 -28.71 27.69 13.73
C SER A 530 -28.54 29.18 13.34
N PHE A 531 -29.45 29.87 12.64
CA PHE A 531 -30.89 29.71 12.30
C PHE A 531 -31.12 29.82 10.74
N ALA A 532 -32.31 29.77 10.12
CA ALA A 532 -33.68 30.10 10.56
C ALA A 532 -34.80 29.21 9.92
N SER A 533 -36.07 29.49 10.25
CA SER A 533 -37.18 28.53 10.17
C SER A 533 -38.41 28.98 9.35
N LYS A 534 -39.24 28.00 8.96
CA LYS A 534 -40.72 28.10 9.01
C LYS A 534 -41.37 26.71 9.12
N SER A 535 -42.63 26.68 9.54
CA SER A 535 -43.32 25.50 10.10
C SER A 535 -44.13 24.69 9.09
N GLY A 536 -44.31 23.39 9.37
CA GLY A 536 -45.23 22.50 8.66
C GLY A 536 -45.28 21.10 9.28
N THR A 537 -46.31 20.80 10.08
CA THR A 537 -46.51 19.49 10.72
C THR A 537 -47.43 18.58 9.91
N THR A 538 -47.03 17.33 9.69
CA THR A 538 -47.96 16.18 9.59
C THR A 538 -47.23 14.87 9.85
N SER A 539 -47.92 13.90 10.43
CA SER A 539 -47.47 12.51 10.59
C SER A 539 -48.21 11.58 9.63
N ALA A 540 -47.53 10.53 9.17
CA ALA A 540 -48.11 9.41 8.43
C ALA A 540 -47.27 8.15 8.67
N SER A 541 -47.88 6.96 8.52
CA SER A 541 -47.23 5.67 8.77
C SER A 541 -47.91 4.53 8.01
N TRP A 542 -47.20 3.40 7.85
CA TRP A 542 -47.63 2.15 7.18
C TRP A 542 -47.82 2.22 5.65
N PRO A 543 -47.93 1.08 4.93
CA PRO A 543 -47.58 -0.31 5.30
C PRO A 543 -46.56 -0.97 4.34
N ALA A 544 -46.11 -2.17 4.69
CA ALA A 544 -45.45 -3.07 3.74
C ALA A 544 -46.48 -3.93 2.96
N SER A 545 -46.18 -4.27 1.71
CA SER A 545 -46.82 -5.40 1.01
C SER A 545 -45.93 -5.94 -0.11
N THR A 546 -45.99 -7.26 -0.34
CA THR A 546 -45.23 -7.99 -1.36
C THR A 546 -46.19 -8.50 -2.44
N PRO A 547 -45.69 -8.80 -3.65
CA PRO A 547 -45.94 -10.17 -4.13
C PRO A 547 -44.69 -10.82 -4.75
N ALA A 548 -44.59 -12.15 -4.61
CA ALA A 548 -43.58 -12.95 -5.29
C ALA A 548 -44.10 -13.43 -6.65
N LEU A 549 -43.23 -13.47 -7.66
CA LEU A 549 -43.49 -14.12 -8.96
C LEU A 549 -42.47 -15.23 -9.23
N ARG A 550 -42.91 -16.24 -9.97
CA ARG A 550 -42.22 -17.53 -10.13
C ARG A 550 -41.22 -17.53 -11.29
N ALA A 551 -40.22 -18.40 -11.20
CA ALA A 551 -39.32 -18.69 -12.31
C ALA A 551 -40.05 -19.38 -13.48
N GLY A 552 -39.77 -18.92 -14.70
CA GLY A 552 -40.10 -19.59 -15.96
C GLY A 552 -38.83 -20.01 -16.71
N SER A 553 -38.90 -21.09 -17.48
CA SER A 553 -37.70 -21.78 -18.01
C SER A 553 -37.20 -21.27 -19.36
N LEU A 554 -35.97 -20.76 -19.41
CA LEU A 554 -35.24 -20.51 -20.67
C LEU A 554 -34.69 -21.83 -21.27
N ARG A 555 -35.57 -22.73 -21.75
CA ARG A 555 -35.18 -24.00 -22.39
C ARG A 555 -35.31 -24.04 -23.92
N GLU A 556 -35.78 -22.97 -24.56
CA GLU A 556 -36.15 -22.97 -25.98
C GLU A 556 -35.19 -22.19 -26.91
N VAL A 557 -33.95 -21.91 -26.48
CA VAL A 557 -32.92 -21.22 -27.30
C VAL A 557 -31.72 -22.14 -27.62
N SER A 558 -31.81 -23.43 -27.32
CA SER A 558 -30.71 -24.41 -27.50
C SER A 558 -30.76 -25.17 -28.84
N ALA A 559 -31.70 -24.87 -29.74
CA ALA A 559 -31.90 -25.61 -30.99
C ALA A 559 -31.21 -24.97 -32.22
N THR A 560 -30.97 -23.66 -32.21
CA THR A 560 -30.58 -22.90 -33.42
C THR A 560 -29.07 -22.77 -33.63
N ILE A 561 -28.24 -23.17 -32.66
CA ILE A 561 -26.78 -22.97 -32.71
C ILE A 561 -26.05 -24.17 -33.35
N THR A 562 -26.50 -25.40 -33.09
CA THR A 562 -25.87 -26.62 -33.63
C THR A 562 -25.90 -26.67 -35.16
N ALA A 563 -27.01 -26.21 -35.77
CA ALA A 563 -27.24 -26.26 -37.22
C ALA A 563 -26.35 -25.33 -38.08
N ARG A 564 -25.35 -24.63 -37.50
CA ARG A 564 -24.39 -23.79 -38.24
C ARG A 564 -22.93 -24.21 -38.13
N TRP A 565 -22.59 -25.19 -37.29
CA TRP A 565 -21.19 -25.64 -37.15
C TRP A 565 -20.80 -26.63 -38.27
N ASP A 566 -21.66 -27.63 -38.53
CA ASP A 566 -21.39 -28.70 -39.49
C ASP A 566 -21.41 -28.23 -40.97
N ALA A 567 -21.81 -26.99 -41.22
CA ALA A 567 -21.80 -26.35 -42.54
C ALA A 567 -20.45 -25.66 -42.89
N MET A 568 -19.50 -25.56 -41.95
CA MET A 568 -18.24 -24.82 -42.15
C MET A 568 -16.97 -25.70 -42.21
N THR A 569 -17.10 -27.03 -42.12
CA THR A 569 -15.98 -27.98 -42.13
C THR A 569 -15.82 -28.74 -43.46
N ALA A 570 -16.61 -28.41 -44.49
CA ALA A 570 -16.74 -29.19 -45.72
C ALA A 570 -16.24 -28.49 -47.01
N SER A 571 -15.18 -27.67 -46.95
CA SER A 571 -14.61 -27.03 -48.16
C SER A 571 -13.11 -26.68 -48.06
N ALA A 572 -12.23 -27.68 -48.03
CA ALA A 572 -10.78 -27.50 -48.17
C ALA A 572 -10.07 -28.78 -48.66
N SER A 573 -10.13 -29.09 -49.96
CA SER A 573 -9.45 -30.27 -50.54
C SER A 573 -9.16 -30.15 -52.04
N GLY A 574 -7.90 -30.35 -52.44
CA GLY A 574 -7.42 -30.55 -53.82
C GLY A 574 -6.87 -29.31 -54.55
N PRO A 575 -6.14 -29.48 -55.68
CA PRO A 575 -5.15 -30.56 -55.92
C PRO A 575 -3.89 -30.16 -56.76
N GLY A 576 -2.80 -30.94 -56.65
CA GLY A 576 -1.90 -31.26 -57.79
C GLY A 576 -0.45 -30.69 -57.84
N ALA A 577 0.44 -31.48 -58.47
CA ALA A 577 1.91 -31.35 -58.71
C ALA A 577 2.84 -31.90 -57.59
N GLU A 578 3.68 -32.94 -57.73
CA GLU A 578 4.63 -33.43 -58.79
C GLU A 578 5.85 -32.52 -59.02
N GLY A 579 7.13 -32.94 -59.03
CA GLY A 579 7.81 -34.21 -58.64
C GLY A 579 8.93 -33.95 -57.59
N GLU A 580 9.99 -34.74 -57.35
CA GLU A 580 10.63 -35.88 -58.05
C GLU A 580 11.34 -36.82 -57.00
N ARG A 581 12.23 -37.77 -57.40
CA ARG A 581 12.74 -38.89 -56.54
C ARG A 581 14.25 -38.87 -56.25
N VAL A 582 14.64 -39.55 -55.16
CA VAL A 582 15.81 -40.46 -54.89
C VAL A 582 16.03 -40.41 -53.35
N GLY A 583 15.83 -41.45 -52.52
CA GLY A 583 16.47 -42.80 -52.46
C GLY A 583 17.43 -42.84 -51.23
N GLY A 584 17.59 -43.90 -50.41
CA GLY A 584 16.95 -45.22 -50.24
C GLY A 584 17.71 -46.10 -49.21
N ARG A 585 17.15 -47.26 -48.79
CA ARG A 585 17.59 -48.24 -47.72
C ARG A 585 17.12 -47.85 -46.29
N GLN A 586 16.41 -48.68 -45.50
CA GLN A 586 16.62 -50.05 -44.92
C GLN A 586 17.67 -50.08 -43.78
N ARG A 587 17.50 -50.74 -42.60
CA ARG A 587 16.54 -51.75 -42.04
C ARG A 587 16.09 -51.34 -40.61
N GLU A 588 14.96 -51.78 -40.01
CA GLU A 588 14.62 -53.09 -39.34
C GLU A 588 15.64 -53.52 -38.25
N HIS A 589 15.29 -53.97 -37.03
CA HIS A 589 14.19 -54.90 -36.63
C HIS A 589 13.49 -54.59 -35.25
N HIS A 590 12.69 -55.56 -34.77
CA HIS A 590 11.70 -55.53 -33.66
C HIS A 590 12.26 -55.96 -32.25
N PRO A 591 11.44 -56.02 -31.16
CA PRO A 591 11.87 -56.05 -29.74
C PRO A 591 11.46 -57.36 -28.98
N ASP A 592 11.46 -57.34 -27.63
CA ASP A 592 10.50 -58.01 -26.73
C ASP A 592 10.68 -57.50 -25.26
N LEU A 593 9.64 -57.14 -24.49
CA LEU A 593 8.63 -57.89 -23.69
C LEU A 593 9.12 -58.42 -22.32
N GLY A 594 8.35 -58.15 -21.25
CA GLY A 594 8.52 -58.76 -19.91
C GLY A 594 8.00 -57.97 -18.69
N ASP A 595 6.86 -58.38 -18.13
CA ASP A 595 6.19 -57.96 -16.86
C ASP A 595 5.23 -59.13 -16.47
N PRO A 596 4.63 -59.31 -15.25
CA PRO A 596 4.67 -58.53 -13.99
C PRO A 596 4.78 -59.36 -12.68
N ALA A 597 4.57 -58.68 -11.52
CA ALA A 597 3.66 -59.08 -10.41
C ALA A 597 4.17 -59.32 -8.96
N CYS A 598 3.29 -58.91 -8.01
CA CYS A 598 3.06 -59.39 -6.62
C CYS A 598 3.97 -59.02 -5.42
N ALA A 599 3.32 -59.02 -4.25
CA ALA A 599 3.77 -58.78 -2.87
C ALA A 599 2.79 -59.54 -1.91
N PRO A 600 2.78 -59.40 -0.55
CA PRO A 600 3.74 -58.81 0.41
C PRO A 600 4.06 -59.76 1.61
N SER A 601 4.90 -59.33 2.59
CA SER A 601 4.87 -59.89 3.97
C SER A 601 5.51 -58.93 5.00
N ALA A 602 5.40 -59.25 6.31
CA ALA A 602 5.90 -58.40 7.41
C ALA A 602 6.35 -59.21 8.64
N ALA A 603 7.31 -58.68 9.41
CA ALA A 603 7.77 -59.26 10.68
C ALA A 603 8.17 -58.19 11.71
N ARG A 604 8.12 -58.53 13.01
CA ARG A 604 8.54 -57.68 14.15
C ARG A 604 9.43 -58.49 15.10
N ARG A 605 10.47 -57.85 15.69
CA ARG A 605 10.70 -57.70 17.17
C ARG A 605 12.19 -57.50 17.55
N ARG A 606 12.43 -56.45 18.34
CA ARG A 606 13.23 -56.35 19.59
C ARG A 606 14.39 -57.36 19.85
N LEU A 607 15.54 -56.81 20.27
CA LEU A 607 16.15 -57.13 21.58
C LEU A 607 17.11 -56.01 22.03
N ALA A 608 17.56 -56.01 23.29
CA ALA A 608 18.41 -54.98 23.91
C ALA A 608 19.17 -55.49 25.15
N GLY A 609 20.31 -54.86 25.47
CA GLY A 609 21.20 -55.13 26.62
C GLY A 609 22.67 -54.92 26.20
N ARG A 610 23.41 -53.94 26.76
CA ARG A 610 24.17 -53.95 28.03
C ARG A 610 25.43 -54.85 27.97
N ALA A 611 26.58 -54.52 28.56
CA ALA A 611 26.92 -53.56 29.64
C ALA A 611 28.45 -53.23 29.55
N ASP A 612 29.15 -52.45 30.40
CA ASP A 612 28.86 -51.37 31.38
C ASP A 612 30.21 -50.68 31.77
N ARG A 613 30.16 -49.66 32.66
CA ARG A 613 31.25 -48.86 33.35
C ARG A 613 31.24 -47.38 32.95
N GLU A 614 31.37 -46.40 33.85
CA GLU A 614 31.59 -46.44 35.32
C GLU A 614 30.81 -45.30 36.04
N VAL A 615 30.61 -45.39 37.37
CA VAL A 615 29.49 -44.71 38.08
C VAL A 615 29.80 -44.26 39.53
N ARG A 616 29.63 -42.95 39.80
CA ARG A 616 29.29 -42.23 41.08
C ARG A 616 30.19 -42.31 42.34
N ALA A 617 30.21 -41.17 43.05
CA ALA A 617 30.21 -41.04 44.52
C ALA A 617 29.40 -39.78 44.94
N ALA A 618 28.98 -39.61 46.21
CA ALA A 618 28.07 -38.51 46.60
C ALA A 618 28.01 -38.10 48.10
N ALA A 619 27.68 -36.81 48.32
CA ALA A 619 26.93 -36.20 49.45
C ALA A 619 27.56 -35.96 50.84
N ARG A 620 26.88 -35.06 51.61
CA ARG A 620 27.12 -34.54 53.00
C ARG A 620 28.10 -33.34 53.04
N HIS A 621 27.92 -32.26 53.82
CA HIS A 621 27.29 -32.08 55.14
C HIS A 621 26.48 -30.75 55.37
N ARG A 622 25.51 -30.84 56.29
CA ARG A 622 24.92 -29.88 57.28
C ARG A 622 24.84 -28.33 57.08
N VAL A 623 23.65 -27.83 57.43
CA VAL A 623 23.18 -26.46 57.83
C VAL A 623 23.37 -26.35 59.39
N PRO A 624 23.48 -25.19 60.13
CA PRO A 624 22.73 -23.93 59.97
C PRO A 624 23.41 -22.57 60.31
N GLY A 625 22.68 -21.47 60.07
CA GLY A 625 22.95 -20.09 60.55
C GLY A 625 21.88 -19.11 60.05
N ALA A 626 21.53 -18.06 60.81
CA ALA A 626 20.44 -17.12 60.49
C ALA A 626 20.71 -15.67 60.97
N ALA A 627 19.73 -14.78 60.76
CA ALA A 627 19.76 -13.30 60.86
C ALA A 627 20.35 -12.61 59.61
N GLN A 628 19.95 -11.41 59.17
CA GLN A 628 18.79 -10.48 59.29
C GLN A 628 19.35 -9.05 59.15
N HIS A 629 18.53 -8.15 58.61
CA HIS A 629 18.65 -6.68 58.66
C HIS A 629 19.78 -5.93 57.92
N LEU A 630 19.32 -4.96 57.12
CA LEU A 630 19.85 -3.60 56.90
C LEU A 630 21.26 -3.44 56.28
N ALA A 631 21.57 -2.36 55.56
CA ALA A 631 20.81 -1.41 54.72
C ALA A 631 21.82 -0.43 54.10
N ARG A 632 21.42 0.25 53.01
CA ARG A 632 22.09 1.43 52.40
C ARG A 632 23.45 1.16 51.73
N GLU A 633 23.59 1.73 50.54
CA GLU A 633 24.89 2.13 49.98
C GLU A 633 25.51 3.26 50.85
N PRO A 634 26.81 3.54 50.71
CA PRO A 634 27.17 4.53 49.69
C PRO A 634 28.44 4.20 48.90
N GLU A 635 28.69 5.02 47.88
CA GLU A 635 29.84 4.97 46.97
C GLU A 635 31.21 5.14 47.68
N ALA A 636 32.26 4.61 47.04
CA ALA A 636 33.39 5.39 46.49
C ALA A 636 34.82 4.87 46.76
N ARG A 637 35.60 4.78 45.66
CA ARG A 637 37.07 4.92 45.54
C ARG A 637 37.99 3.83 46.13
N VAL A 638 38.71 3.18 45.21
CA VAL A 638 40.18 3.04 45.31
C VAL A 638 40.81 3.85 44.16
N ARG A 639 42.00 4.45 44.38
CA ARG A 639 42.77 5.20 43.38
C ARG A 639 44.10 4.49 43.08
N CYS A 640 44.50 4.48 41.80
CA CYS A 640 45.82 4.87 41.25
C CYS A 640 45.86 4.42 39.78
N ALA A 641 45.99 5.30 38.79
CA ALA A 641 47.21 6.02 38.35
C ALA A 641 48.10 5.14 37.43
N PHE A 642 48.63 5.60 36.28
CA PHE A 642 48.84 7.01 35.89
C PHE A 642 49.04 7.23 34.37
N ARG A 643 48.46 8.32 33.83
CA ARG A 643 48.90 9.12 32.63
C ARG A 643 48.86 8.45 31.24
N ARG A 644 48.70 9.17 30.11
CA ARG A 644 48.38 10.60 29.79
C ARG A 644 47.52 10.56 28.50
N ALA A 645 46.37 11.22 28.32
CA ALA A 645 46.00 12.65 28.42
C ALA A 645 46.50 13.48 27.21
N VAL A 646 45.80 14.50 26.68
CA VAL A 646 44.50 15.15 27.03
C VAL A 646 44.00 15.93 25.78
N ARG A 647 42.71 15.88 25.38
CA ARG A 647 41.62 16.90 25.54
C ARG A 647 42.07 18.39 25.54
N VAL A 648 41.29 19.40 25.16
CA VAL A 648 40.17 20.01 25.89
C VAL A 648 39.54 21.08 24.96
N GLU A 649 38.21 21.15 24.87
CA GLU A 649 37.50 22.38 24.47
C GLU A 649 37.25 23.25 25.70
N ARG A 650 37.23 24.58 25.57
CA ARG A 650 36.27 25.41 26.32
C ARG A 650 35.97 26.77 25.66
N ARG A 651 34.99 27.44 26.25
CA ARG A 651 34.10 28.45 25.67
C ARG A 651 34.40 29.88 26.15
N ASP A 652 33.85 30.82 25.38
CA ASP A 652 33.27 32.12 25.77
C ASP A 652 34.04 33.05 26.73
N GLU A 653 34.38 34.25 26.26
CA GLU A 653 33.84 35.50 26.85
C GLU A 653 33.91 36.68 25.86
N ARG A 654 33.49 37.90 26.27
CA ARG A 654 33.10 39.02 25.40
C ARG A 654 34.10 40.21 25.37
N PRO A 655 33.95 41.19 24.43
CA PRO A 655 35.05 42.06 23.99
C PRO A 655 35.04 43.47 24.60
N ASP A 656 36.15 44.22 24.40
CA ASP A 656 36.06 45.66 24.07
C ASP A 656 37.32 46.24 23.36
N THR A 657 37.13 47.41 22.74
CA THR A 657 38.09 48.48 22.40
C THR A 657 39.20 48.32 21.33
N ARG A 658 38.98 49.11 20.25
CA ARG A 658 39.87 50.19 19.72
C ARG A 658 41.16 49.86 18.92
N ALA A 659 41.06 50.28 17.66
CA ALA A 659 41.96 51.23 16.97
C ALA A 659 43.41 50.80 16.63
N GLY A 660 43.66 50.75 15.32
CA GLY A 660 44.97 50.83 14.69
C GLY A 660 44.78 51.21 13.23
N HIS A 661 45.30 52.37 12.81
CA HIS A 661 45.36 52.76 11.40
C HIS A 661 46.47 51.96 10.70
N ASP A 662 46.30 51.68 9.40
CA ASP A 662 47.15 52.34 8.40
C ASP A 662 46.56 52.27 6.98
N ARG A 663 46.98 53.23 6.14
CA ARG A 663 46.69 53.33 4.70
C ARG A 663 47.96 53.78 3.98
N VAL A 664 48.37 53.05 2.94
CA VAL A 664 48.93 53.53 1.66
C VAL A 664 48.59 52.41 0.67
N ASP A 665 47.67 52.55 -0.31
CA ASP A 665 47.70 53.32 -1.56
C ASP A 665 48.78 52.86 -2.57
N GLY A 666 48.40 52.70 -3.86
CA GLY A 666 49.32 52.24 -4.91
C GLY A 666 48.68 51.65 -6.18
N ASP A 667 47.97 52.50 -6.96
CA ASP A 667 47.67 52.38 -8.42
C ASP A 667 46.90 51.13 -8.96
N ARG A 668 45.84 51.25 -9.80
CA ARG A 668 45.69 51.84 -11.18
C ARG A 668 46.42 51.03 -12.27
N GLU A 669 45.89 50.81 -13.49
CA GLU A 669 44.59 51.06 -14.17
C GLU A 669 44.55 50.18 -15.46
N LEU A 670 43.46 49.91 -16.22
CA LEU A 670 42.03 50.28 -16.24
C LEU A 670 41.17 48.98 -16.11
N GLY A 671 39.94 48.75 -16.64
CA GLY A 671 38.99 49.51 -17.50
C GLY A 671 37.67 48.76 -17.79
N LEU A 672 36.73 49.41 -18.49
CA LEU A 672 35.36 48.96 -18.91
C LEU A 672 35.03 49.63 -20.30
N PRO A 673 33.91 49.41 -21.05
CA PRO A 673 32.57 48.93 -20.64
C PRO A 673 31.83 47.99 -21.66
N SER A 674 30.55 48.25 -21.98
CA SER A 674 29.52 47.28 -22.42
C SER A 674 28.61 47.76 -23.58
N GLY A 675 27.78 46.85 -24.13
CA GLY A 675 26.83 47.04 -25.24
C GLY A 675 27.26 46.30 -26.53
N GLY A 676 26.40 45.93 -27.48
CA GLY A 676 24.92 46.01 -27.58
C GLY A 676 24.42 45.52 -28.96
N ASP A 677 23.11 45.25 -29.07
CA ASP A 677 22.30 45.06 -30.30
C ASP A 677 22.58 43.92 -31.31
N ALA A 678 21.51 43.57 -32.05
CA ALA A 678 21.45 42.68 -33.22
C ALA A 678 20.22 43.06 -34.08
N PRO A 679 20.23 42.83 -35.41
CA PRO A 679 18.98 42.37 -36.06
C PRO A 679 19.12 41.48 -37.33
N ASP A 680 18.31 40.41 -37.38
CA ASP A 680 17.50 39.94 -38.54
C ASP A 680 18.19 39.65 -39.92
N PRO A 681 17.50 39.20 -41.00
CA PRO A 681 16.20 38.51 -41.09
C PRO A 681 16.22 37.15 -41.83
N ALA A 682 15.16 36.36 -41.64
CA ALA A 682 14.65 35.43 -42.67
C ALA A 682 13.11 35.43 -42.72
N ARG A 683 12.56 35.63 -43.93
CA ARG A 683 11.12 35.46 -44.26
C ARG A 683 10.91 34.01 -44.73
N GLU A 684 9.71 33.42 -44.85
CA GLU A 684 8.54 33.89 -45.59
C GLU A 684 7.20 33.19 -45.18
N ARG A 685 6.10 33.47 -45.90
CA ARG A 685 4.71 33.03 -45.62
C ARG A 685 4.21 32.02 -46.67
N VAL A 686 3.23 31.19 -46.31
CA VAL A 686 2.04 30.86 -47.13
C VAL A 686 0.79 30.82 -46.23
N ARG A 687 -0.42 30.91 -46.79
CA ARG A 687 -1.74 31.04 -46.10
C ARG A 687 -2.76 30.03 -46.63
N LEU A 688 -3.70 29.64 -45.76
CA LEU A 688 -5.16 29.39 -45.96
C LEU A 688 -5.66 28.49 -47.12
N LEU A 689 -6.55 27.55 -46.78
CA LEU A 689 -7.98 27.41 -47.17
C LEU A 689 -8.47 26.06 -46.57
N GLN A 690 -9.46 25.99 -45.66
CA GLN A 690 -10.92 26.08 -45.84
C GLN A 690 -11.53 25.02 -46.77
N GLU A 691 -12.30 24.06 -46.21
CA GLU A 691 -13.72 23.82 -46.52
C GLU A 691 -14.37 22.77 -45.59
N MET A 692 -15.72 22.75 -45.53
CA MET A 692 -16.63 21.83 -44.81
C MET A 692 -17.96 21.78 -45.58
N PRO A 693 -18.74 20.66 -45.59
CA PRO A 693 -19.87 20.59 -44.63
C PRO A 693 -20.44 19.19 -44.24
N ALA A 694 -21.04 19.16 -43.03
CA ALA A 694 -22.34 18.58 -42.61
C ALA A 694 -22.73 17.07 -42.70
N GLY A 695 -23.40 16.62 -41.61
CA GLY A 695 -24.35 15.48 -41.54
C GLY A 695 -23.82 14.18 -40.91
N GLY A 696 -24.45 13.55 -39.92
CA GLY A 696 -25.60 13.91 -39.06
C GLY A 696 -26.17 12.67 -38.31
N ASP A 697 -26.58 12.84 -37.04
CA ASP A 697 -27.57 12.08 -36.21
C ASP A 697 -27.57 10.51 -36.18
N GLU A 698 -27.91 9.77 -35.11
CA GLU A 698 -28.19 10.06 -33.68
C GLU A 698 -28.07 8.78 -32.81
N LEU A 699 -28.13 8.95 -31.46
CA LEU A 699 -28.62 8.00 -30.44
C LEU A 699 -27.87 6.67 -30.08
N ALA A 700 -28.28 6.11 -28.93
CA ALA A 700 -27.69 5.01 -28.14
C ALA A 700 -28.84 4.02 -27.68
N PRO A 701 -28.74 3.08 -26.70
CA PRO A 701 -27.64 2.75 -25.76
C PRO A 701 -27.37 1.26 -25.38
N ARG A 702 -26.18 1.04 -24.79
CA ARG A 702 -25.75 0.11 -23.70
C ARG A 702 -26.64 -1.09 -23.26
N GLY A 703 -26.04 -2.28 -23.08
CA GLY A 703 -26.69 -3.40 -22.36
C GLY A 703 -25.84 -4.63 -21.92
N ARG A 704 -24.62 -4.42 -21.41
CA ARG A 704 -23.87 -5.17 -20.35
C ARG A 704 -24.19 -6.66 -19.99
N GLN A 705 -23.13 -7.48 -19.94
CA GLN A 705 -23.00 -8.74 -19.16
C GLN A 705 -22.23 -8.54 -17.82
N PRO A 706 -22.32 -9.46 -16.83
CA PRO A 706 -21.37 -9.54 -15.70
C PRO A 706 -20.02 -10.14 -16.13
N ARG A 707 -18.92 -9.71 -15.51
CA ARG A 707 -17.54 -10.22 -15.78
C ARG A 707 -17.05 -11.14 -14.66
N ALA A 708 -16.16 -12.08 -15.02
CA ALA A 708 -15.25 -12.71 -14.06
C ALA A 708 -14.19 -11.71 -13.56
N VAL A 709 -13.61 -11.98 -12.39
CA VAL A 709 -12.54 -11.14 -11.81
C VAL A 709 -11.24 -11.35 -12.60
N PRO A 710 -10.61 -10.30 -13.16
CA PRO A 710 -9.30 -10.40 -13.79
C PRO A 710 -8.17 -10.37 -12.76
N ALA A 711 -6.96 -10.77 -13.16
CA ALA A 711 -5.74 -10.49 -12.40
C ALA A 711 -5.56 -8.96 -12.22
N PRO A 712 -4.86 -8.50 -11.15
CA PRO A 712 -4.69 -7.08 -10.86
C PRO A 712 -4.19 -6.29 -12.08
N VAL A 713 -4.83 -5.15 -12.34
CA VAL A 713 -4.57 -4.37 -13.57
C VAL A 713 -3.13 -3.83 -13.60
N GLU A 714 -2.49 -3.62 -12.46
CA GLU A 714 -1.06 -3.29 -12.39
C GLU A 714 -0.15 -4.45 -12.81
N GLN A 715 -0.51 -5.71 -12.54
CA GLN A 715 0.20 -6.84 -13.14
C GLN A 715 0.04 -6.81 -14.67
N GLN A 716 -1.14 -6.42 -15.19
CA GLN A 716 -1.34 -6.19 -16.62
C GLN A 716 -0.52 -4.98 -17.14
N HIS A 717 -0.20 -3.99 -16.31
CA HIS A 717 0.72 -2.90 -16.66
C HIS A 717 2.17 -3.40 -16.75
N VAL A 718 2.62 -4.22 -15.80
CA VAL A 718 3.94 -4.89 -15.85
C VAL A 718 4.02 -5.83 -17.06
N GLU A 719 3.00 -6.63 -17.33
CA GLU A 719 2.92 -7.50 -18.52
C GLU A 719 2.91 -6.69 -19.82
N ARG A 720 2.16 -5.58 -19.90
CA ARG A 720 2.22 -4.65 -21.05
C ARG A 720 3.57 -3.99 -21.22
N LEU A 721 4.28 -3.66 -20.13
CA LEU A 721 5.63 -3.10 -20.18
C LEU A 721 6.65 -4.11 -20.69
N LEU A 722 6.56 -5.36 -20.26
CA LEU A 722 7.39 -6.47 -20.75
C LEU A 722 7.06 -6.78 -22.22
N GLU A 723 5.78 -6.84 -22.60
CA GLU A 723 5.37 -6.94 -24.00
C GLU A 723 5.85 -5.75 -24.84
N ALA A 724 5.82 -4.52 -24.30
CA ALA A 724 6.34 -3.35 -24.98
C ALA A 724 7.86 -3.44 -25.17
N ALA A 725 8.61 -3.91 -24.18
CA ALA A 725 10.04 -4.19 -24.32
C ALA A 725 10.33 -5.20 -25.44
N HIS A 726 9.48 -6.22 -25.58
CA HIS A 726 9.56 -7.18 -26.69
C HIS A 726 9.13 -6.60 -28.06
N ARG A 727 8.34 -5.51 -28.11
CA ARG A 727 7.87 -4.86 -29.35
C ARG A 727 8.75 -3.67 -29.81
N VAL A 728 9.40 -2.98 -28.88
CA VAL A 728 10.05 -1.68 -29.12
C VAL A 728 11.41 -1.79 -29.84
N GLY A 729 12.13 -2.91 -29.69
CA GLY A 729 13.48 -3.09 -30.22
C GLY A 729 13.62 -3.16 -31.76
N ASP A 730 12.52 -3.05 -32.51
CA ASP A 730 12.46 -3.30 -33.97
C ASP A 730 12.48 -2.02 -34.83
N ARG A 731 12.83 -0.86 -34.25
CA ARG A 731 12.96 0.44 -34.96
C ARG A 731 14.32 1.09 -34.74
N GLY A 732 15.40 0.35 -35.06
CA GLY A 732 16.77 0.76 -34.70
C GLY A 732 17.87 0.28 -35.65
N ARG A 733 17.61 0.16 -36.96
CA ARG A 733 18.65 -0.12 -37.98
C ARG A 733 18.39 0.61 -39.30
N ASP A 734 18.93 1.83 -39.37
CA ASP A 734 19.30 2.52 -40.62
C ASP A 734 20.53 3.40 -40.32
N ALA A 735 21.70 2.75 -40.27
CA ALA A 735 23.01 3.39 -40.15
C ALA A 735 24.05 2.51 -40.87
N PRO A 736 24.89 3.05 -41.76
CA PRO A 736 25.76 2.25 -42.63
C PRO A 736 27.00 1.71 -41.91
N GLU A 737 27.49 0.56 -42.37
CA GLU A 737 28.73 -0.05 -41.88
C GLU A 737 29.96 0.77 -42.25
N PHE A 738 30.80 1.10 -41.27
CA PHE A 738 32.19 1.51 -41.48
C PHE A 738 33.05 1.07 -40.29
N PHE A 739 33.85 0.01 -40.48
CA PHE A 739 35.30 0.00 -40.22
C PHE A 739 35.93 -1.32 -40.69
N ARG A 740 37.19 -1.26 -41.16
CA ARG A 740 37.97 -2.42 -41.65
C ARG A 740 39.41 -2.32 -41.13
N GLY A 741 39.95 -3.44 -40.66
CA GLY A 741 41.34 -3.55 -40.14
C GLY A 741 41.50 -2.93 -38.74
N CYS A 742 42.37 -3.41 -37.85
CA CYS A 742 43.27 -4.59 -37.85
C CYS A 742 43.18 -5.21 -36.42
N GLY A 743 43.76 -6.35 -36.04
CA GLY A 743 44.60 -7.33 -36.73
C GLY A 743 45.46 -8.07 -35.67
N GLU A 744 45.29 -9.39 -35.59
CA GLU A 744 46.19 -10.39 -34.98
C GLU A 744 46.60 -10.30 -33.48
N ALA A 745 45.97 -11.20 -32.71
CA ALA A 745 46.61 -12.24 -31.87
C ALA A 745 47.37 -11.88 -30.55
N PRO A 746 47.51 -12.84 -29.60
CA PRO A 746 47.85 -12.54 -28.21
C PRO A 746 49.21 -13.09 -27.73
N ALA A 747 49.64 -12.63 -26.56
CA ALA A 747 50.67 -13.28 -25.73
C ALA A 747 50.23 -13.29 -24.25
N ALA A 748 50.58 -14.37 -23.53
CA ALA A 748 50.40 -14.49 -22.08
C ALA A 748 51.76 -14.42 -21.37
N VAL A 749 51.80 -13.86 -20.15
CA VAL A 749 52.97 -13.84 -19.26
C VAL A 749 52.50 -14.10 -17.82
N ASP A 750 53.40 -14.65 -17.01
CA ASP A 750 53.13 -15.42 -15.79
C ASP A 750 52.78 -14.65 -14.51
N ARG A 751 52.43 -15.46 -13.51
CA ARG A 751 52.38 -15.12 -12.08
C ARG A 751 53.69 -14.46 -11.61
N VAL A 752 53.57 -13.55 -10.65
CA VAL A 752 54.54 -13.42 -9.56
C VAL A 752 53.75 -13.44 -8.25
N GLU A 753 54.01 -14.45 -7.42
CA GLU A 753 53.75 -14.35 -5.98
C GLU A 753 55.00 -13.76 -5.33
N ASP A 754 54.85 -12.66 -4.60
CA ASP A 754 55.63 -12.43 -3.39
C ASP A 754 54.84 -11.51 -2.45
N GLY A 755 55.12 -11.54 -1.15
CA GLY A 755 54.34 -10.75 -0.22
C GLY A 755 55.00 -10.53 1.13
N GLN A 756 54.81 -9.32 1.69
CA GLN A 756 55.04 -9.09 3.11
C GLN A 756 54.28 -7.86 3.65
N ARG A 757 53.42 -8.15 4.65
CA ARG A 757 53.23 -7.45 5.94
C ARG A 757 52.94 -5.93 6.00
N VAL A 758 51.83 -5.62 6.70
CA VAL A 758 51.69 -4.64 7.82
C VAL A 758 51.94 -3.16 7.44
N GLU A 759 50.96 -2.26 7.55
CA GLU A 759 50.03 -2.04 8.69
C GLU A 759 48.53 -2.27 8.41
#